data_AF-A0A2M7CT98-F1
#
_entry.id   AF-A0A2M7CT98-F1
#
_cell.length_a   1.000
_cell.length_b   1.000
_cell.length_c   1.000
_cell.angle_alpha   90.00
_cell.angle_beta   90.00
_cell.angle_gamma   90.00
#
_symmetry.space_group_name_H-M   'P 1'
#
loop_
_entity.id
_entity.type
_entity.pdbx_description
1 polymer ?
#
loop_
_entity_poly.entity_id
_entity_poly.type
_entity_poly.pdbx_seq_one_letter_code
_entity_poly.pdbx_strand_id
1 'polypeptide(L)'
;MSHNRLNRGLRPLLAALAAVTLLGVAGANAETIVADGMKAPGSIGLDAAGVPLIQAANDEDAAFLMGFVHARDRLFQMDFSRRAASGTLAELVGQSALASDVQLRTMGLRRGAQTTWSALDMEFRGQLKSYADGVNFYVRTHPLPPEYGALELSHFEPWSPVDSLAIGKVLAFQLSFDLDIDYTLKLGAYQQAGAAGGFSGQALFFEDTHRLQPFDDRVSIPGFQPSALGDSAGAKSFADSVPLISPETMALASDLLGKVANNPLIAPSLRPHADRSGSNWWVVSGAATVSGKPILANDPHLALDLPAIMHEAHIVSTDSRYPNPLNVSGLSPPGTPNILLGCTVKFCWGLTVNPLDVTDTYQEQLRLNTFGLPTHTMYQGVAEPVQWVFQVYNVNPFDGVMDNVKRETSIGYTNGGVTVVVPRRNHGPILSIQGNIGLSVAYTGWGATHELDSIRRINRANNLDEFRAALQYFDFGSQNFSYADTVGNIAYFTSAEAPIREDLQTLNTIDGAPPFLIRDGSGTRKNEWLPISHPQANQAVPFEILPPGEMPFVINPSSNYIANANNDPIGNTLDNNAFNQVRPGGGLYYLNFGYNSLRLGRVDRMLQTLLARPEKITAADIVKTQANDQLLDAELVMPELAAAFARGSASPWAELKALADDTGVIEAIGRLNAWDFSTPTGIIEGYDPGDVPFALTAPTPTEMDHSVAATLFSVWRGQAIRAVIDTTMTRIGLGAALPGGDESYIAFKYLLDSYPSRHGVGVSGVNFFQVTGAPNAEDARDFVLLKALRDSLDLLASDAFAPAFANSTNQADYHWGRLHRIEFKHPLGGPFNVPGPELFGITNLAADLPGVPRHGGYHTVDVANHNARANSVNGFMF
;
A
#
# COMPACT_ATOMS: atom_id res chain seq x y z
N MET A 1 51.62 8.03 -42.02
CA MET A 1 51.97 9.38 -42.49
C MET A 1 50.67 10.16 -42.72
N SER A 2 50.58 11.34 -42.11
CA SER A 2 49.69 12.47 -42.42
C SER A 2 48.29 12.19 -43.02
N HIS A 3 47.23 12.42 -42.23
CA HIS A 3 46.36 13.57 -42.47
C HIS A 3 45.57 13.95 -41.21
N ASN A 4 45.57 15.25 -40.94
CA ASN A 4 45.18 15.91 -39.70
C ASN A 4 44.07 16.91 -40.01
N ARG A 5 43.14 17.07 -39.06
CA ARG A 5 42.27 18.25 -38.81
C ARG A 5 41.13 18.52 -39.80
N LEU A 6 39.90 18.23 -39.34
CA LEU A 6 38.74 19.14 -39.30
C LEU A 6 37.51 18.34 -38.82
N ASN A 7 37.19 18.41 -37.52
CA ASN A 7 35.85 18.23 -36.92
C ASN A 7 35.89 18.14 -35.38
N ARG A 8 36.68 19.01 -34.74
CA ARG A 8 36.51 19.35 -33.32
C ARG A 8 35.79 20.69 -33.29
N GLY A 9 34.48 20.70 -33.09
CA GLY A 9 33.74 21.96 -33.02
C GLY A 9 32.21 21.93 -32.89
N LEU A 10 31.52 20.79 -33.03
CA LEU A 10 30.04 20.80 -33.00
C LEU A 10 29.34 19.76 -32.10
N ARG A 11 30.06 18.95 -31.32
CA ARG A 11 29.44 17.96 -30.42
C ARG A 11 29.07 18.42 -29.00
N PRO A 12 29.56 19.54 -28.42
CA PRO A 12 28.99 20.06 -27.17
C PRO A 12 27.77 20.97 -27.41
N LEU A 13 27.49 21.39 -28.65
CA LEU A 13 26.33 22.24 -28.95
C LEU A 13 25.01 21.44 -29.07
N LEU A 14 25.06 20.16 -29.43
CA LEU A 14 23.85 19.32 -29.60
C LEU A 14 23.31 18.76 -28.27
N ALA A 15 24.16 18.57 -27.25
CA ALA A 15 23.71 18.24 -25.90
C ALA A 15 23.16 19.47 -25.14
N ALA A 16 23.69 20.66 -25.43
CA ALA A 16 23.13 21.92 -24.95
C ALA A 16 21.82 22.28 -25.69
N LEU A 17 21.69 21.92 -26.98
CA LEU A 17 20.44 22.11 -27.71
C LEU A 17 19.32 21.19 -27.20
N ALA A 18 19.60 19.94 -26.80
CA ALA A 18 18.58 19.05 -26.22
C ALA A 18 18.05 19.54 -24.86
N ALA A 19 18.89 20.18 -24.05
CA ALA A 19 18.48 20.83 -22.80
C ALA A 19 17.73 22.17 -23.02
N VAL A 20 17.91 22.81 -24.18
CA VAL A 20 17.22 24.05 -24.56
C VAL A 20 15.94 23.80 -25.36
N THR A 21 15.80 22.65 -26.04
CA THR A 21 14.57 22.30 -26.79
C THR A 21 13.45 21.73 -25.93
N LEU A 22 13.70 21.25 -24.71
CA LEU A 22 12.64 20.99 -23.72
C LEU A 22 12.14 22.27 -23.03
N LEU A 23 12.90 23.36 -23.11
CA LEU A 23 12.46 24.72 -22.72
C LEU A 23 11.81 25.49 -23.88
N GLY A 24 11.79 24.92 -25.10
CA GLY A 24 11.54 25.66 -26.34
C GLY A 24 10.09 25.79 -26.80
N VAL A 25 9.11 25.19 -26.10
CA VAL A 25 7.67 25.34 -26.45
C VAL A 25 6.82 25.85 -25.27
N ALA A 26 7.37 25.93 -24.05
CA ALA A 26 6.67 26.47 -22.87
C ALA A 26 6.47 28.01 -22.91
N GLY A 27 7.10 28.71 -23.86
CA GLY A 27 7.14 30.17 -23.91
C GLY A 27 5.94 30.87 -24.54
N ALA A 28 4.94 30.17 -25.08
CA ALA A 28 3.86 30.83 -25.81
C ALA A 28 2.70 31.33 -24.92
N ASN A 29 2.51 30.81 -23.69
CA ASN A 29 1.41 31.21 -22.79
C ASN A 29 1.76 31.03 -21.29
N ALA A 30 2.94 31.48 -20.83
CA ALA A 30 3.21 31.53 -19.38
C ALA A 30 2.40 32.68 -18.73
N GLU A 31 1.55 32.35 -17.77
CA GLU A 31 0.79 33.33 -17.00
C GLU A 31 1.69 33.95 -15.93
N THR A 32 1.79 35.28 -15.88
CA THR A 32 2.47 35.98 -14.78
C THR A 32 1.48 36.23 -13.66
N ILE A 33 1.79 35.75 -12.46
CA ILE A 33 0.99 35.95 -11.26
C ILE A 33 1.64 37.02 -10.39
N VAL A 34 0.82 38.00 -9.99
CA VAL A 34 1.16 39.02 -9.00
C VAL A 34 0.01 39.07 -8.00
N ALA A 35 0.29 38.79 -6.74
CA ALA A 35 -0.71 38.69 -5.70
C ALA A 35 -0.22 39.25 -4.37
N ASP A 36 -1.14 39.74 -3.55
CA ASP A 36 -0.86 40.08 -2.16
C ASP A 36 -0.39 38.83 -1.40
N GLY A 37 0.76 38.94 -0.72
CA GLY A 37 1.42 37.82 -0.04
C GLY A 37 2.64 37.29 -0.79
N MET A 38 2.78 37.56 -2.09
CA MET A 38 4.00 37.27 -2.83
C MET A 38 5.08 38.33 -2.60
N LYS A 39 6.35 37.92 -2.62
CA LYS A 39 7.50 38.83 -2.48
C LYS A 39 7.95 39.39 -3.83
N ALA A 40 7.75 38.65 -4.91
CA ALA A 40 8.02 39.04 -6.29
C ALA A 40 7.02 38.39 -7.25
N PRO A 41 6.83 38.94 -8.47
CA PRO A 41 6.09 38.23 -9.52
C PRO A 41 6.68 36.85 -9.80
N GLY A 42 5.82 35.88 -10.11
CA GLY A 42 6.23 34.56 -10.60
C GLY A 42 5.38 34.14 -11.79
N SER A 43 5.67 32.99 -12.38
CA SER A 43 4.97 32.53 -13.59
C SER A 43 4.60 31.05 -13.55
N ILE A 44 3.48 30.74 -14.19
CA ILE A 44 2.97 29.38 -14.41
C ILE A 44 2.87 29.16 -15.92
N GLY A 45 3.68 28.26 -16.46
CA GLY A 45 3.56 27.74 -17.82
C GLY A 45 2.99 26.33 -17.82
N LEU A 46 2.66 25.80 -19.00
CA LEU A 46 2.38 24.38 -19.21
C LEU A 46 3.38 23.84 -20.24
N ASP A 47 3.85 22.61 -20.03
CA ASP A 47 4.60 21.89 -21.05
C ASP A 47 3.67 21.23 -22.10
N ALA A 48 4.25 20.47 -23.03
CA ALA A 48 3.50 19.81 -24.09
C ALA A 48 2.54 18.70 -23.60
N ALA A 49 2.76 18.17 -22.41
CA ALA A 49 1.90 17.18 -21.75
C ALA A 49 0.86 17.83 -20.82
N GLY A 50 0.89 19.16 -20.68
CA GLY A 50 0.01 19.90 -19.77
C GLY A 50 0.52 19.92 -18.32
N VAL A 51 1.79 19.58 -18.08
CA VAL A 51 2.41 19.65 -16.75
C VAL A 51 2.74 21.12 -16.43
N PRO A 52 2.31 21.64 -15.27
CA PRO A 52 2.63 23.00 -14.87
C PRO A 52 4.11 23.19 -14.53
N LEU A 53 4.70 24.20 -15.17
CA LEU A 53 6.01 24.75 -14.87
C LEU A 53 5.86 26.02 -14.03
N ILE A 54 6.22 25.92 -12.75
CA ILE A 54 6.21 27.01 -11.78
C ILE A 54 7.60 27.64 -11.71
N GLN A 55 7.66 28.96 -11.87
CA GLN A 55 8.92 29.72 -11.75
C GLN A 55 8.75 30.88 -10.78
N ALA A 56 9.64 30.98 -9.81
CA ALA A 56 9.61 32.04 -8.80
C ALA A 56 11.02 32.52 -8.41
N ALA A 57 11.10 33.71 -7.81
CA ALA A 57 12.35 34.28 -7.32
C ALA A 57 12.77 33.75 -5.93
N ASN A 58 11.87 33.07 -5.22
CA ASN A 58 12.08 32.49 -3.89
C ASN A 58 11.13 31.33 -3.62
N ASP A 59 11.42 30.54 -2.58
CA ASP A 59 10.70 29.30 -2.27
C ASP A 59 9.29 29.52 -1.73
N GLU A 60 9.05 30.65 -1.03
CA GLU A 60 7.71 30.99 -0.57
C GLU A 60 6.78 31.30 -1.74
N ASP A 61 7.25 32.08 -2.72
CA ASP A 61 6.48 32.39 -3.92
C ASP A 61 6.28 31.13 -4.80
N ALA A 62 7.27 30.23 -4.87
CA ALA A 62 7.09 28.94 -5.54
C ALA A 62 5.99 28.10 -4.87
N ALA A 63 5.97 28.04 -3.53
CA ALA A 63 4.93 27.35 -2.78
C ALA A 63 3.55 28.00 -2.95
N PHE A 64 3.49 29.34 -3.01
CA PHE A 64 2.26 30.07 -3.33
C PHE A 64 1.71 29.66 -4.69
N LEU A 65 2.55 29.65 -5.73
CA LEU A 65 2.14 29.26 -7.07
C LEU A 65 1.72 27.79 -7.14
N MET A 66 2.36 26.90 -6.37
CA MET A 66 1.93 25.51 -6.25
C MET A 66 0.54 25.40 -5.62
N GLY A 67 0.26 26.16 -4.55
CA GLY A 67 -1.07 26.25 -3.96
C GLY A 67 -2.13 26.79 -4.92
N PHE A 68 -1.77 27.79 -5.73
CA PHE A 68 -2.63 28.32 -6.79
C PHE A 68 -2.95 27.27 -7.86
N VAL A 69 -1.94 26.57 -8.37
CA VAL A 69 -2.09 25.50 -9.39
C VAL A 69 -2.94 24.35 -8.85
N HIS A 70 -2.65 23.88 -7.63
CA HIS A 70 -3.45 22.83 -7.00
C HIS A 70 -4.91 23.25 -6.79
N ALA A 71 -5.18 24.50 -6.38
CA ALA A 71 -6.55 25.00 -6.27
C ALA A 71 -7.23 25.09 -7.65
N ARG A 72 -6.52 25.59 -8.67
CA ARG A 72 -7.03 25.65 -10.05
C ARG A 72 -7.49 24.29 -10.55
N ASP A 73 -6.67 23.27 -10.30
CA ASP A 73 -6.88 21.95 -10.90
C ASP A 73 -7.71 21.02 -10.00
N ARG A 74 -7.62 21.15 -8.67
CA ARG A 74 -8.04 20.12 -7.68
C ARG A 74 -8.78 20.66 -6.45
N LEU A 75 -9.31 21.89 -6.44
CA LEU A 75 -9.90 22.51 -5.23
C LEU A 75 -10.89 21.62 -4.47
N PHE A 76 -11.86 21.01 -5.17
CA PHE A 76 -12.88 20.18 -4.51
C PHE A 76 -12.27 18.90 -3.89
N GLN A 77 -11.35 18.23 -4.60
CA GLN A 77 -10.61 17.07 -4.07
C GLN A 77 -9.83 17.45 -2.81
N MET A 78 -9.14 18.59 -2.83
CA MET A 78 -8.39 19.08 -1.67
C MET A 78 -9.29 19.34 -0.46
N ASP A 79 -10.44 19.99 -0.67
CA ASP A 79 -11.39 20.29 0.41
C ASP A 79 -11.99 19.01 1.00
N PHE A 80 -12.41 18.08 0.13
CA PHE A 80 -12.90 16.77 0.52
C PHE A 80 -11.88 16.04 1.39
N SER A 81 -10.62 15.94 0.93
CA SER A 81 -9.56 15.22 1.64
C SER A 81 -9.19 15.85 2.98
N ARG A 82 -9.07 17.18 3.06
CA ARG A 82 -8.76 17.84 4.36
C ARG A 82 -9.88 17.65 5.36
N ARG A 83 -11.14 17.63 4.90
CA ARG A 83 -12.33 17.47 5.75
C ARG A 83 -12.49 16.03 6.20
N ALA A 84 -12.23 15.06 5.32
CA ALA A 84 -12.16 13.64 5.69
C ALA A 84 -11.08 13.40 6.77
N ALA A 85 -9.88 13.93 6.59
CA ALA A 85 -8.80 13.84 7.57
C ALA A 85 -9.11 14.56 8.90
N SER A 86 -9.85 15.67 8.84
CA SER A 86 -10.19 16.49 10.01
C SER A 86 -11.48 16.05 10.73
N GLY A 87 -12.25 15.15 10.12
CA GLY A 87 -13.59 14.78 10.56
C GLY A 87 -14.57 15.95 10.53
N THR A 88 -14.59 16.68 9.42
CA THR A 88 -15.54 17.78 9.11
C THR A 88 -16.19 17.58 7.73
N LEU A 89 -16.22 16.35 7.23
CA LEU A 89 -16.74 16.02 5.92
C LEU A 89 -18.26 16.15 5.84
N ALA A 90 -18.99 15.96 6.94
CA ALA A 90 -20.44 16.15 6.99
C ALA A 90 -20.87 17.61 6.79
N GLU A 91 -19.97 18.57 7.00
CA GLU A 91 -20.19 19.98 6.67
C GLU A 91 -20.15 20.22 5.15
N LEU A 92 -19.55 19.32 4.38
CA LEU A 92 -19.49 19.37 2.91
C LEU A 92 -20.57 18.47 2.29
N VAL A 93 -20.57 17.18 2.63
CA VAL A 93 -21.40 16.16 1.96
C VAL A 93 -22.60 15.67 2.81
N GLY A 94 -22.86 16.33 3.94
CA GLY A 94 -24.05 16.10 4.76
C GLY A 94 -24.01 14.88 5.68
N GLN A 95 -25.19 14.47 6.15
CA GLN A 95 -25.37 13.52 7.26
C GLN A 95 -24.66 12.17 7.06
N SER A 96 -24.54 11.69 5.83
CA SER A 96 -23.93 10.40 5.51
C SER A 96 -22.46 10.30 5.96
N ALA A 97 -21.74 11.43 6.05
CA ALA A 97 -20.36 11.47 6.50
C ALA A 97 -20.19 11.61 8.02
N LEU A 98 -21.25 11.92 8.79
CA LEU A 98 -21.15 12.23 10.21
C LEU A 98 -20.53 11.10 11.04
N ALA A 99 -20.86 9.84 10.73
CA ALA A 99 -20.27 8.70 11.42
C ALA A 99 -18.75 8.63 11.18
N SER A 100 -18.32 8.89 9.95
CA SER A 100 -16.89 8.95 9.60
C SER A 100 -16.20 10.11 10.30
N ASP A 101 -16.86 11.27 10.38
CA ASP A 101 -16.34 12.44 11.10
C ASP A 101 -16.09 12.13 12.58
N VAL A 102 -17.05 11.51 13.26
CA VAL A 102 -16.90 11.10 14.66
C VAL A 102 -15.69 10.18 14.84
N GLN A 103 -15.51 9.21 13.93
CA GLN A 103 -14.41 8.26 13.99
C GLN A 103 -13.06 8.93 13.73
N LEU A 104 -12.92 9.75 12.69
CA LEU A 104 -11.66 10.41 12.32
C LEU A 104 -11.28 11.50 13.33
N ARG A 105 -12.26 12.23 13.91
CA ARG A 105 -12.00 13.12 15.04
C ARG A 105 -11.55 12.37 16.27
N THR A 106 -12.08 11.19 16.52
CA THR A 106 -11.61 10.34 17.62
C THR A 106 -10.15 9.94 17.39
N MET A 107 -9.80 9.46 16.18
CA MET A 107 -8.42 9.15 15.78
C MET A 107 -7.48 10.33 15.98
N GLY A 108 -7.85 11.54 15.55
CA GLY A 108 -7.13 12.76 15.92
C GLY A 108 -6.00 13.22 15.02
N LEU A 109 -6.01 12.87 13.73
CA LEU A 109 -5.00 13.31 12.76
C LEU A 109 -4.86 14.85 12.72
N ARG A 110 -5.99 15.59 12.76
CA ARG A 110 -6.00 17.05 12.85
C ARG A 110 -5.33 17.60 14.12
N ARG A 111 -5.49 16.93 15.27
CA ARG A 111 -4.80 17.32 16.50
C ARG A 111 -3.30 17.13 16.35
N GLY A 112 -2.86 15.99 15.82
CA GLY A 112 -1.45 15.77 15.49
C GLY A 112 -0.88 16.83 14.55
N ALA A 113 -1.64 17.24 13.53
CA ALA A 113 -1.25 18.31 12.60
C ALA A 113 -1.09 19.68 13.31
N GLN A 114 -1.94 20.00 14.28
CA GLN A 114 -1.82 21.22 15.09
C GLN A 114 -0.59 21.19 16.01
N THR A 115 -0.29 20.03 16.61
CA THR A 115 0.93 19.81 17.40
C THR A 115 2.16 19.98 16.52
N THR A 116 2.14 19.40 15.31
CA THR A 116 3.20 19.54 14.30
C THR A 116 3.42 21.01 13.95
N TRP A 117 2.36 21.73 13.54
CA TRP A 117 2.44 23.16 13.23
C TRP A 117 3.13 23.96 14.35
N SER A 118 2.80 23.64 15.60
CA SER A 118 3.35 24.30 16.79
C SER A 118 4.83 23.99 17.04
N ALA A 119 5.35 22.89 16.50
CA ALA A 119 6.76 22.47 16.60
C ALA A 119 7.64 22.92 15.41
N LEU A 120 7.04 23.22 14.25
CA LEU A 120 7.79 23.60 13.04
C LEU A 120 8.62 24.89 13.19
N ASP A 121 9.76 24.93 12.50
CA ASP A 121 10.58 26.12 12.36
C ASP A 121 9.88 27.24 11.54
N MET A 122 10.41 28.46 11.62
CA MET A 122 9.81 29.62 10.96
C MET A 122 9.90 29.56 9.43
N GLU A 123 10.91 28.90 8.88
CA GLU A 123 11.09 28.80 7.43
C GLU A 123 9.97 27.95 6.84
N PHE A 124 9.78 26.74 7.38
CA PHE A 124 8.77 25.83 6.85
C PHE A 124 7.34 26.31 7.15
N ARG A 125 7.11 26.96 8.30
CA ARG A 125 5.85 27.69 8.55
C ARG A 125 5.57 28.75 7.49
N GLY A 126 6.60 29.48 7.06
CA GLY A 126 6.51 30.48 5.99
C GLY A 126 6.12 29.85 4.65
N GLN A 127 6.73 28.71 4.29
CA GLN A 127 6.39 27.99 3.07
C GLN A 127 4.94 27.48 3.08
N LEU A 128 4.50 26.82 4.17
CA LEU A 128 3.12 26.32 4.30
C LEU A 128 2.09 27.44 4.31
N LYS A 129 2.40 28.58 4.94
CA LYS A 129 1.56 29.78 4.87
C LYS A 129 1.44 30.29 3.44
N SER A 130 2.55 30.37 2.71
CA SER A 130 2.54 30.90 1.34
C SER A 130 1.76 29.99 0.39
N TYR A 131 1.87 28.67 0.55
CA TYR A 131 1.02 27.70 -0.15
C TYR A 131 -0.47 27.94 0.15
N ALA A 132 -0.83 28.08 1.43
CA ALA A 132 -2.21 28.36 1.84
C ALA A 132 -2.73 29.70 1.27
N ASP A 133 -1.88 30.73 1.26
CA ASP A 133 -2.22 32.03 0.68
C ASP A 133 -2.49 31.91 -0.84
N GLY A 134 -1.74 31.05 -1.55
CA GLY A 134 -1.94 30.75 -2.97
C GLY A 134 -3.26 30.06 -3.28
N VAL A 135 -3.61 29.02 -2.50
CA VAL A 135 -4.92 28.36 -2.58
C VAL A 135 -6.04 29.39 -2.37
N ASN A 136 -5.92 30.19 -1.31
CA ASN A 136 -6.93 31.18 -0.95
C ASN A 136 -7.02 32.33 -1.96
N PHE A 137 -5.91 32.70 -2.61
CA PHE A 137 -5.91 33.71 -3.67
C PHE A 137 -6.69 33.23 -4.88
N TYR A 138 -6.49 31.98 -5.31
CA TYR A 138 -7.29 31.39 -6.40
C TYR A 138 -8.78 31.45 -6.07
N VAL A 139 -9.19 30.96 -4.89
CA VAL A 139 -10.58 30.94 -4.43
C VAL A 139 -11.23 32.34 -4.41
N ARG A 140 -10.48 33.38 -4.02
CA ARG A 140 -11.02 34.76 -4.00
C ARG A 140 -11.19 35.38 -5.38
N THR A 141 -10.44 34.90 -6.37
CA THR A 141 -10.34 35.53 -7.70
C THR A 141 -11.09 34.75 -8.78
N HIS A 142 -11.53 33.53 -8.48
CA HIS A 142 -12.20 32.62 -9.39
C HIS A 142 -13.52 32.11 -8.80
N PRO A 143 -14.51 31.75 -9.62
CA PRO A 143 -15.72 31.09 -9.13
C PRO A 143 -15.38 29.74 -8.49
N LEU A 144 -16.17 29.33 -7.49
CA LEU A 144 -16.07 28.00 -6.93
C LEU A 144 -16.47 26.93 -7.97
N PRO A 145 -15.89 25.73 -7.89
CA PRO A 145 -16.30 24.58 -8.69
C PRO A 145 -17.82 24.30 -8.56
N PRO A 146 -18.50 23.83 -9.62
CA PRO A 146 -19.95 23.57 -9.61
C PRO A 146 -20.44 22.65 -8.49
N GLU A 147 -19.58 21.76 -7.99
CA GLU A 147 -19.84 20.84 -6.90
C GLU A 147 -20.33 21.57 -5.64
N TYR A 148 -19.78 22.75 -5.33
CA TYR A 148 -20.20 23.54 -4.17
C TYR A 148 -21.66 23.98 -4.29
N GLY A 149 -22.06 24.47 -5.47
CA GLY A 149 -23.45 24.86 -5.72
C GLY A 149 -24.41 23.66 -5.64
N ALA A 150 -23.99 22.49 -6.13
CA ALA A 150 -24.75 21.25 -6.00
C ALA A 150 -24.90 20.77 -4.54
N LEU A 151 -23.94 21.14 -3.69
CA LEU A 151 -23.95 20.89 -2.25
C LEU A 151 -24.56 22.05 -1.45
N GLU A 152 -25.27 22.99 -2.08
CA GLU A 152 -25.89 24.14 -1.42
C GLU A 152 -24.89 25.04 -0.67
N LEU A 153 -23.66 25.15 -1.17
CA LEU A 153 -22.60 26.01 -0.62
C LEU A 153 -22.18 27.09 -1.62
N SER A 154 -22.07 28.34 -1.15
CA SER A 154 -21.60 29.47 -1.95
C SER A 154 -20.23 29.99 -1.51
N HIS A 155 -19.68 29.43 -0.43
CA HIS A 155 -18.40 29.85 0.14
C HIS A 155 -17.47 28.65 0.40
N PHE A 156 -16.18 28.97 0.50
CA PHE A 156 -15.13 28.04 0.84
C PHE A 156 -14.47 28.48 2.15
N GLU A 157 -14.29 27.55 3.08
CA GLU A 157 -13.53 27.80 4.30
C GLU A 157 -12.04 27.97 3.95
N PRO A 158 -11.40 29.11 4.26
CA PRO A 158 -10.02 29.37 3.84
C PRO A 158 -9.06 28.24 4.22
N TRP A 159 -8.20 27.86 3.27
CA TRP A 159 -7.15 26.89 3.49
C TRP A 159 -6.15 27.42 4.53
N SER A 160 -5.84 26.59 5.53
CA SER A 160 -4.86 26.91 6.56
C SER A 160 -3.59 26.06 6.40
N PRO A 161 -2.43 26.49 6.92
CA PRO A 161 -1.21 25.67 6.92
C PRO A 161 -1.39 24.29 7.58
N VAL A 162 -2.28 24.21 8.59
CA VAL A 162 -2.59 22.96 9.28
C VAL A 162 -3.34 21.99 8.37
N ASP A 163 -4.06 22.47 7.35
CA ASP A 163 -4.77 21.62 6.39
C ASP A 163 -3.76 20.83 5.54
N SER A 164 -2.68 21.48 5.10
CA SER A 164 -1.57 20.80 4.41
C SER A 164 -0.90 19.74 5.28
N LEU A 165 -0.70 20.02 6.56
CA LEU A 165 -0.17 19.04 7.51
C LEU A 165 -1.15 17.89 7.75
N ALA A 166 -2.46 18.15 7.79
CA ALA A 166 -3.48 17.11 7.92
C ALA A 166 -3.51 16.19 6.68
N ILE A 167 -3.34 16.75 5.48
CA ILE A 167 -3.17 15.98 4.25
C ILE A 167 -1.92 15.08 4.32
N GLY A 168 -0.77 15.64 4.70
CA GLY A 168 0.45 14.83 4.89
C GLY A 168 0.24 13.70 5.89
N LYS A 169 -0.45 13.97 7.00
CA LYS A 169 -0.70 12.96 8.03
C LYS A 169 -1.69 11.88 7.62
N VAL A 170 -2.76 12.20 6.88
CA VAL A 170 -3.71 11.18 6.42
C VAL A 170 -3.10 10.27 5.36
N LEU A 171 -2.26 10.81 4.47
CA LEU A 171 -1.53 10.01 3.50
C LEU A 171 -0.59 9.02 4.20
N ALA A 172 0.21 9.48 5.16
CA ALA A 172 1.09 8.60 5.93
C ALA A 172 0.28 7.59 6.78
N PHE A 173 -0.85 8.00 7.37
CA PHE A 173 -1.77 7.11 8.10
C PHE A 173 -2.28 5.96 7.24
N GLN A 174 -2.71 6.23 6.00
CA GLN A 174 -3.20 5.20 5.10
C GLN A 174 -2.14 4.15 4.71
N LEU A 175 -0.86 4.44 4.90
CA LEU A 175 0.25 3.58 4.50
C LEU A 175 0.88 2.79 5.66
N SER A 176 0.69 3.21 6.92
CA SER A 176 1.37 2.59 8.06
C SER A 176 0.51 2.34 9.31
N PHE A 177 -0.75 2.77 9.34
CA PHE A 177 -1.62 2.56 10.50
C PHE A 177 -2.33 1.19 10.47
N ASP A 178 -2.43 0.55 11.63
CA ASP A 178 -3.16 -0.69 11.88
C ASP A 178 -4.01 -0.56 13.19
N LEU A 179 -4.89 -1.50 13.47
CA LEU A 179 -5.67 -1.61 14.71
C LEU A 179 -5.52 -2.97 15.42
N ASP A 180 -4.78 -3.92 14.84
CA ASP A 180 -4.49 -5.23 15.43
C ASP A 180 -5.74 -6.10 15.74
N ILE A 181 -6.93 -5.65 15.33
CA ILE A 181 -8.20 -6.29 15.70
C ILE A 181 -8.53 -7.50 14.83
N ASP A 182 -8.22 -7.47 13.52
CA ASP A 182 -8.59 -8.56 12.60
C ASP A 182 -7.85 -9.85 12.97
N TYR A 183 -6.54 -9.78 13.13
CA TYR A 183 -5.72 -10.92 13.52
C TYR A 183 -6.03 -11.38 14.95
N THR A 184 -6.35 -10.46 15.87
CA THR A 184 -6.80 -10.83 17.23
C THR A 184 -8.10 -11.64 17.19
N LEU A 185 -9.09 -11.19 16.42
CA LEU A 185 -10.37 -11.88 16.27
C LEU A 185 -10.19 -13.25 15.59
N LYS A 186 -9.39 -13.31 14.52
CA LYS A 186 -9.10 -14.57 13.83
C LYS A 186 -8.36 -15.55 14.73
N LEU A 187 -7.27 -15.14 15.38
CA LEU A 187 -6.53 -16.03 16.29
C LEU A 187 -7.44 -16.55 17.41
N GLY A 188 -8.27 -15.69 18.01
CA GLY A 188 -9.24 -16.10 19.03
C GLY A 188 -10.24 -17.15 18.50
N ALA A 189 -10.75 -16.98 17.28
CA ALA A 189 -11.60 -17.98 16.64
C ALA A 189 -10.87 -19.32 16.40
N TYR A 190 -9.60 -19.27 15.98
CA TYR A 190 -8.79 -20.45 15.69
C TYR A 190 -8.48 -21.22 16.97
N GLN A 191 -8.15 -20.52 18.05
CA GLN A 191 -7.95 -21.10 19.36
C GLN A 191 -9.21 -21.81 19.88
N GLN A 192 -10.39 -21.19 19.72
CA GLN A 192 -11.67 -21.81 20.10
C GLN A 192 -11.97 -23.06 19.27
N ALA A 193 -11.79 -22.99 17.94
CA ALA A 193 -12.00 -24.13 17.05
C ALA A 193 -11.01 -25.27 17.34
N GLY A 194 -9.74 -24.95 17.59
CA GLY A 194 -8.72 -25.93 17.95
C GLY A 194 -9.03 -26.65 19.26
N ALA A 195 -9.45 -25.90 20.29
CA ALA A 195 -9.88 -26.47 21.55
C ALA A 195 -11.08 -27.42 21.40
N ALA A 196 -12.05 -27.08 20.53
CA ALA A 196 -13.21 -27.92 20.25
C ALA A 196 -12.90 -29.13 19.35
N GLY A 197 -11.97 -28.97 18.40
CA GLY A 197 -11.65 -29.95 17.36
C GLY A 197 -10.45 -30.86 17.65
N GLY A 198 -9.69 -30.60 18.73
CA GLY A 198 -8.53 -31.42 19.11
C GLY A 198 -7.27 -31.17 18.26
N PHE A 199 -7.08 -29.93 17.78
CA PHE A 199 -5.89 -29.50 17.03
C PHE A 199 -5.34 -28.18 17.60
N SER A 200 -4.10 -27.80 17.25
CA SER A 200 -3.53 -26.54 17.73
C SER A 200 -4.05 -25.36 16.89
N GLY A 201 -4.91 -24.54 17.48
CA GLY A 201 -5.41 -23.31 16.83
C GLY A 201 -4.31 -22.27 16.60
N GLN A 202 -3.31 -22.20 17.47
CA GLN A 202 -2.17 -21.30 17.33
C GLN A 202 -1.27 -21.72 16.16
N ALA A 203 -0.95 -23.01 16.06
CA ALA A 203 -0.19 -23.51 14.92
C ALA A 203 -0.99 -23.38 13.61
N LEU A 204 -2.32 -23.59 13.65
CA LEU A 204 -3.15 -23.39 12.46
C LEU A 204 -3.07 -21.94 11.96
N PHE A 205 -3.05 -20.98 12.88
CA PHE A 205 -2.90 -19.56 12.54
C PHE A 205 -1.49 -19.25 12.06
N PHE A 206 -0.47 -19.39 12.91
CA PHE A 206 0.89 -18.90 12.64
C PHE A 206 1.73 -19.78 11.69
N GLU A 207 1.47 -21.08 11.65
CA GLU A 207 2.28 -22.02 10.86
C GLU A 207 1.60 -22.46 9.57
N ASP A 208 0.27 -22.52 9.53
CA ASP A 208 -0.42 -23.08 8.36
C ASP A 208 -1.08 -22.01 7.47
N THR A 209 -1.73 -20.99 8.05
CA THR A 209 -2.65 -20.11 7.29
C THR A 209 -2.26 -18.63 7.22
N HIS A 210 -1.61 -18.08 8.25
CA HIS A 210 -1.16 -16.69 8.32
C HIS A 210 0.37 -16.65 8.48
N ARG A 211 1.05 -17.33 7.55
CA ARG A 211 2.51 -17.42 7.54
C ARG A 211 3.14 -16.05 7.30
N LEU A 212 4.14 -15.71 8.10
CA LEU A 212 5.00 -14.54 7.92
C LEU A 212 6.02 -14.76 6.78
N GLN A 213 6.33 -16.03 6.50
CA GLN A 213 7.20 -16.40 5.38
C GLN A 213 6.55 -16.02 4.05
N PRO A 214 7.20 -15.19 3.22
CA PRO A 214 6.66 -14.80 1.94
C PRO A 214 6.63 -15.96 0.93
N PHE A 215 5.88 -15.76 -0.16
CA PHE A 215 5.75 -16.73 -1.25
C PHE A 215 7.07 -16.94 -2.03
N ASP A 216 7.84 -15.87 -2.24
CA ASP A 216 9.18 -15.88 -2.82
C ASP A 216 10.16 -15.26 -1.81
N ASP A 217 11.34 -15.85 -1.66
CA ASP A 217 12.30 -15.56 -0.58
C ASP A 217 13.30 -14.45 -0.91
N ARG A 218 13.16 -13.79 -2.07
CA ARG A 218 14.03 -12.69 -2.47
C ARG A 218 13.83 -11.45 -1.61
N VAL A 219 14.95 -10.80 -1.32
CA VAL A 219 15.02 -9.59 -0.51
C VAL A 219 15.73 -8.47 -1.27
N SER A 220 15.49 -7.22 -0.88
CA SER A 220 16.09 -6.05 -1.54
C SER A 220 17.58 -5.90 -1.26
N ILE A 221 18.02 -6.29 -0.06
CA ILE A 221 19.39 -6.08 0.44
C ILE A 221 19.91 -7.39 1.06
N PRO A 222 20.26 -8.38 0.23
CA PRO A 222 20.76 -9.65 0.74
C PRO A 222 22.05 -9.46 1.54
N GLY A 223 22.08 -10.06 2.74
CA GLY A 223 23.25 -9.99 3.62
C GLY A 223 23.36 -8.70 4.44
N PHE A 224 22.34 -7.83 4.44
CA PHE A 224 22.25 -6.80 5.47
C PHE A 224 22.18 -7.47 6.84
N GLN A 225 23.10 -7.11 7.72
CA GLN A 225 23.19 -7.63 9.08
C GLN A 225 23.35 -6.41 9.99
N PRO A 226 22.33 -6.04 10.79
CA PRO A 226 22.50 -4.93 11.70
C PRO A 226 23.58 -5.28 12.75
N SER A 227 23.72 -6.56 13.15
CA SER A 227 24.68 -7.08 14.14
C SER A 227 25.56 -8.24 13.61
N ALA A 228 26.73 -8.46 14.22
CA ALA A 228 27.47 -9.71 14.06
C ALA A 228 26.75 -10.80 14.88
N LEU A 229 26.18 -11.80 14.17
CA LEU A 229 25.42 -12.94 14.70
C LEU A 229 25.76 -13.33 16.15
N GLY A 230 24.85 -13.04 17.08
CA GLY A 230 24.55 -14.04 18.11
C GLY A 230 23.73 -15.13 17.43
N ASP A 231 24.05 -16.40 17.67
CA ASP A 231 23.33 -17.54 17.08
C ASP A 231 21.83 -17.25 17.08
N SER A 232 21.21 -17.24 15.89
CA SER A 232 19.75 -17.22 15.74
C SER A 232 19.19 -18.21 16.75
N ALA A 233 18.48 -17.71 17.77
CA ALA A 233 17.85 -18.55 18.76
C ALA A 233 16.96 -19.50 17.96
N GLY A 234 17.37 -20.78 17.88
CA GLY A 234 17.04 -21.63 16.74
C GLY A 234 15.56 -21.63 16.36
N ALA A 235 15.27 -21.90 15.07
CA ALA A 235 14.00 -21.86 14.33
C ALA A 235 12.72 -22.44 15.01
N LYS A 236 12.47 -22.09 16.26
CA LYS A 236 11.28 -22.43 17.00
C LYS A 236 10.22 -21.40 16.67
N SER A 237 9.06 -21.89 16.28
CA SER A 237 7.86 -21.08 16.22
C SER A 237 7.64 -20.34 17.55
N PHE A 238 7.18 -19.10 17.47
CA PHE A 238 6.69 -18.36 18.64
C PHE A 238 5.21 -18.67 18.94
N ALA A 239 4.52 -19.46 18.10
CA ALA A 239 3.08 -19.72 18.20
C ALA A 239 2.65 -20.23 19.58
N ASP A 240 3.37 -21.23 20.11
CA ASP A 240 3.07 -21.85 21.41
C ASP A 240 3.27 -20.89 22.61
N SER A 241 3.97 -19.76 22.39
CA SER A 241 4.19 -18.75 23.43
C SER A 241 3.04 -17.76 23.56
N VAL A 242 2.17 -17.67 22.54
CA VAL A 242 1.05 -16.72 22.52
C VAL A 242 -0.08 -17.28 23.39
N PRO A 243 -0.60 -16.55 24.40
CA PRO A 243 -1.68 -17.05 25.25
C PRO A 243 -3.03 -17.07 24.50
N LEU A 244 -4.04 -17.65 25.16
CA LEU A 244 -5.42 -17.57 24.67
C LEU A 244 -5.93 -16.13 24.71
N ILE A 245 -6.60 -15.69 23.64
CA ILE A 245 -7.28 -14.40 23.59
C ILE A 245 -8.53 -14.47 24.48
N SER A 246 -8.69 -13.50 25.39
CA SER A 246 -9.80 -13.52 26.34
C SER A 246 -11.14 -13.19 25.66
N PRO A 247 -12.28 -13.71 26.16
CA PRO A 247 -13.60 -13.35 25.66
C PRO A 247 -13.88 -11.85 25.72
N GLU A 248 -13.36 -11.15 26.74
CA GLU A 248 -13.48 -9.71 26.88
C GLU A 248 -12.70 -8.95 25.79
N THR A 249 -11.49 -9.40 25.47
CA THR A 249 -10.69 -8.85 24.36
C THR A 249 -11.41 -9.04 23.03
N MET A 250 -11.95 -10.24 22.79
CA MET A 250 -12.74 -10.55 21.59
C MET A 250 -13.98 -9.66 21.47
N ALA A 251 -14.68 -9.40 22.58
CA ALA A 251 -15.88 -8.56 22.59
C ALA A 251 -15.55 -7.09 22.27
N LEU A 252 -14.48 -6.54 22.86
CA LEU A 252 -13.99 -5.20 22.56
C LEU A 252 -13.56 -5.05 21.10
N ALA A 253 -12.77 -6.01 20.59
CA ALA A 253 -12.30 -6.00 19.20
C ALA A 253 -13.45 -6.09 18.19
N SER A 254 -14.46 -6.93 18.46
CA SER A 254 -15.64 -7.09 17.63
C SER A 254 -16.51 -5.82 17.61
N ASP A 255 -16.72 -5.19 18.78
CA ASP A 255 -17.43 -3.91 18.88
C ASP A 255 -16.70 -2.81 18.09
N LEU A 256 -15.37 -2.73 18.21
CA LEU A 256 -14.58 -1.77 17.43
C LEU A 256 -14.69 -2.04 15.93
N LEU A 257 -14.51 -3.30 15.49
CA LEU A 257 -14.64 -3.68 14.09
C LEU A 257 -16.01 -3.25 13.53
N GLY A 258 -17.09 -3.54 14.24
CA GLY A 258 -18.44 -3.14 13.83
C GLY A 258 -18.63 -1.62 13.67
N LYS A 259 -17.91 -0.81 14.46
CA LYS A 259 -17.93 0.65 14.34
C LYS A 259 -17.16 1.14 13.11
N VAL A 260 -15.95 0.61 12.86
CA VAL A 260 -15.02 1.19 11.88
C VAL A 260 -14.98 0.48 10.52
N ALA A 261 -15.60 -0.70 10.38
CA ALA A 261 -15.55 -1.52 9.16
C ALA A 261 -16.04 -0.82 7.87
N ASN A 262 -16.87 0.21 7.99
CA ASN A 262 -17.42 0.95 6.85
C ASN A 262 -16.76 2.31 6.61
N ASN A 263 -15.74 2.67 7.40
CA ASN A 263 -15.04 3.95 7.23
C ASN A 263 -14.04 3.87 6.07
N PRO A 264 -14.11 4.73 5.05
CA PRO A 264 -13.23 4.63 3.87
C PRO A 264 -11.73 4.85 4.18
N LEU A 265 -11.39 5.56 5.26
CA LEU A 265 -10.01 5.82 5.66
C LEU A 265 -9.47 4.82 6.68
N ILE A 266 -10.32 4.23 7.53
CA ILE A 266 -9.90 3.26 8.57
C ILE A 266 -10.06 1.81 8.11
N ALA A 267 -11.16 1.47 7.42
CA ALA A 267 -11.41 0.10 6.97
C ALA A 267 -10.29 -0.52 6.10
N PRO A 268 -9.55 0.23 5.26
CA PRO A 268 -8.36 -0.32 4.60
C PRO A 268 -7.36 -0.95 5.59
N SER A 269 -7.10 -0.30 6.73
CA SER A 269 -6.19 -0.76 7.79
C SER A 269 -6.74 -1.96 8.59
N LEU A 270 -7.99 -2.34 8.39
CA LEU A 270 -8.61 -3.49 9.05
C LEU A 270 -8.58 -4.76 8.20
N ARG A 271 -8.33 -4.61 6.90
CA ARG A 271 -8.31 -5.73 5.97
C ARG A 271 -6.92 -6.35 5.98
N PRO A 272 -6.83 -7.68 5.83
CA PRO A 272 -5.59 -8.33 5.40
C PRO A 272 -4.96 -7.55 4.25
N HIS A 273 -3.63 -7.43 4.21
CA HIS A 273 -2.86 -6.66 3.22
C HIS A 273 -3.15 -6.96 1.72
N ALA A 274 -4.07 -7.88 1.43
CA ALA A 274 -4.41 -8.44 0.12
C ALA A 274 -5.05 -7.46 -0.89
N ASP A 275 -5.56 -6.29 -0.50
CA ASP A 275 -6.57 -5.61 -1.32
C ASP A 275 -6.23 -4.19 -1.87
N ARG A 276 -5.15 -3.47 -1.50
CA ARG A 276 -5.24 -1.99 -1.67
C ARG A 276 -4.06 -1.17 -2.17
N SER A 277 -2.85 -1.69 -2.23
CA SER A 277 -1.74 -0.88 -2.75
C SER A 277 -0.47 -1.69 -2.87
N GLY A 278 0.29 -1.41 -3.93
CA GLY A 278 1.67 -1.83 -4.09
C GLY A 278 2.50 -0.62 -4.49
N SER A 279 3.80 -0.80 -4.63
CA SER A 279 4.65 0.10 -5.37
C SER A 279 5.85 -0.71 -5.83
N ASN A 280 6.44 -0.38 -6.97
CA ASN A 280 7.76 -0.85 -7.31
C ASN A 280 8.72 0.32 -7.45
N TRP A 281 9.99 0.06 -7.20
CA TRP A 281 11.05 0.76 -7.87
C TRP A 281 12.24 -0.17 -8.07
N TRP A 282 13.05 0.10 -9.08
CA TRP A 282 14.36 -0.50 -9.21
C TRP A 282 15.34 0.47 -9.85
N VAL A 283 16.61 0.30 -9.49
CA VAL A 283 17.71 1.12 -9.97
C VAL A 283 18.80 0.20 -10.49
N VAL A 284 19.30 0.49 -11.69
CA VAL A 284 20.46 -0.18 -12.29
C VAL A 284 21.63 0.81 -12.34
N SER A 285 22.83 0.36 -11.95
CA SER A 285 24.03 1.19 -11.90
C SER A 285 24.51 1.58 -13.30
N GLY A 286 25.22 2.72 -13.40
CA GLY A 286 25.81 3.16 -14.67
C GLY A 286 26.84 2.19 -15.28
N ALA A 287 27.40 1.27 -14.49
CA ALA A 287 28.31 0.26 -15.01
C ALA A 287 27.61 -0.71 -15.97
N ALA A 288 26.36 -1.04 -15.67
CA ALA A 288 25.53 -1.97 -16.44
C ALA A 288 24.77 -1.33 -17.60
N THR A 289 24.73 0.01 -17.71
CA THR A 289 23.91 0.71 -18.71
C THR A 289 24.72 1.23 -19.90
N VAL A 290 24.06 1.35 -21.06
CA VAL A 290 24.66 1.90 -22.30
C VAL A 290 25.09 3.36 -22.11
N SER A 291 24.31 4.15 -21.36
CA SER A 291 24.59 5.57 -21.12
C SER A 291 25.77 5.82 -20.17
N GLY A 292 26.20 4.80 -19.43
CA GLY A 292 27.16 4.97 -18.32
C GLY A 292 26.55 5.67 -17.10
N LYS A 293 25.23 5.89 -17.07
CA LYS A 293 24.49 6.55 -15.99
C LYS A 293 23.45 5.62 -15.39
N PRO A 294 23.16 5.73 -14.08
CA PRO A 294 22.08 4.96 -13.48
C PRO A 294 20.74 5.17 -14.19
N ILE A 295 19.90 4.14 -14.18
CA ILE A 295 18.50 4.22 -14.63
C ILE A 295 17.64 3.81 -13.43
N LEU A 296 16.68 4.66 -13.07
CA LEU A 296 15.72 4.42 -12.00
C LEU A 296 14.32 4.34 -12.61
N ALA A 297 13.59 3.28 -12.29
CA ALA A 297 12.15 3.16 -12.52
C ALA A 297 11.44 3.28 -11.17
N ASN A 298 10.39 4.11 -11.12
CA ASN A 298 9.55 4.28 -9.94
C ASN A 298 8.09 4.20 -10.36
N ASP A 299 7.32 3.40 -9.63
CA ASP A 299 6.05 2.85 -10.10
C ASP A 299 5.10 2.64 -8.90
N PRO A 300 4.56 3.71 -8.30
CA PRO A 300 3.64 3.59 -7.17
C PRO A 300 2.27 3.05 -7.62
N HIS A 301 1.76 2.02 -6.95
CA HIS A 301 0.44 1.42 -7.22
C HIS A 301 -0.56 1.78 -6.12
N LEU A 302 -1.19 2.94 -6.27
CA LEU A 302 -2.28 3.39 -5.42
C LEU A 302 -3.63 3.12 -6.10
N ALA A 303 -4.73 3.42 -5.41
CA ALA A 303 -6.05 3.38 -6.01
C ALA A 303 -6.12 4.28 -7.26
N LEU A 304 -6.83 3.80 -8.29
CA LEU A 304 -7.13 4.56 -9.50
C LEU A 304 -8.28 5.54 -9.22
N ASP A 305 -8.04 6.53 -8.37
CA ASP A 305 -9.05 7.54 -8.06
C ASP A 305 -9.20 8.56 -9.20
N LEU A 306 -10.40 9.15 -9.30
CA LEU A 306 -10.70 10.26 -10.19
C LEU A 306 -11.19 11.45 -9.35
N PRO A 307 -10.50 12.60 -9.34
CA PRO A 307 -9.17 12.82 -9.94
C PRO A 307 -8.06 12.03 -9.21
N ALA A 308 -6.96 11.75 -9.93
CA ALA A 308 -5.85 10.94 -9.41
C ALA A 308 -5.27 11.47 -8.09
N ILE A 309 -4.72 10.61 -7.23
CA ILE A 309 -4.15 11.02 -5.94
C ILE A 309 -2.95 11.97 -6.10
N MET A 310 -2.21 11.84 -7.20
CA MET A 310 -1.03 12.66 -7.51
C MET A 310 -1.33 13.71 -8.60
N HIS A 311 -0.58 14.80 -8.54
CA HIS A 311 -0.55 15.88 -9.53
C HIS A 311 0.89 16.14 -9.93
N GLU A 312 1.19 16.17 -11.22
CA GLU A 312 2.55 16.36 -11.71
C GLU A 312 2.89 17.86 -11.77
N ALA A 313 4.10 18.23 -11.37
CA ALA A 313 4.57 19.62 -11.46
C ALA A 313 6.08 19.70 -11.64
N HIS A 314 6.53 20.81 -12.23
CA HIS A 314 7.93 21.22 -12.29
C HIS A 314 8.09 22.56 -11.59
N ILE A 315 8.90 22.61 -10.52
CA ILE A 315 9.13 23.81 -9.71
C ILE A 315 10.57 24.29 -9.89
N VAL A 316 10.70 25.58 -10.23
CA VAL A 316 11.98 26.29 -10.31
C VAL A 316 11.94 27.52 -9.40
N SER A 317 12.91 27.63 -8.49
CA SER A 317 13.08 28.80 -7.62
C SER A 317 14.54 29.26 -7.56
N THR A 318 14.78 30.55 -7.78
CA THR A 318 16.11 31.17 -7.72
C THR A 318 16.40 31.83 -6.36
N ASP A 319 15.84 31.27 -5.29
CA ASP A 319 15.96 31.82 -3.95
C ASP A 319 17.42 32.10 -3.54
N SER A 320 17.74 33.37 -3.34
CA SER A 320 19.09 33.84 -3.02
C SER A 320 19.64 33.36 -1.67
N ARG A 321 18.80 32.80 -0.79
CA ARG A 321 19.27 32.16 0.45
C ARG A 321 20.09 30.90 0.18
N TYR A 322 19.87 30.26 -0.96
CA TYR A 322 20.50 29.00 -1.32
C TYR A 322 21.52 29.20 -2.45
N PRO A 323 22.66 28.49 -2.43
CA PRO A 323 23.68 28.62 -3.47
C PRO A 323 23.24 28.07 -4.83
N ASN A 324 22.31 27.12 -4.83
CA ASN A 324 21.77 26.48 -6.03
C ASN A 324 20.26 26.76 -6.14
N PRO A 325 19.74 26.96 -7.36
CA PRO A 325 18.30 27.07 -7.57
C PRO A 325 17.61 25.75 -7.24
N LEU A 326 16.38 25.83 -6.73
CA LEU A 326 15.46 24.70 -6.72
C LEU A 326 15.12 24.41 -8.19
N ASN A 327 15.25 23.15 -8.60
CA ASN A 327 14.82 22.71 -9.92
C ASN A 327 14.45 21.23 -9.79
N VAL A 328 13.16 20.99 -9.58
CA VAL A 328 12.61 19.69 -9.21
C VAL A 328 11.32 19.42 -9.99
N SER A 329 11.17 18.20 -10.51
CA SER A 329 10.00 17.78 -11.26
C SER A 329 9.53 16.40 -10.81
N GLY A 330 8.23 16.19 -10.75
CA GLY A 330 7.64 14.89 -10.44
C GLY A 330 6.24 15.00 -9.88
N LEU A 331 5.87 14.05 -9.03
CA LEU A 331 4.53 13.89 -8.46
C LEU A 331 4.41 14.60 -7.11
N SER A 332 3.38 15.43 -6.96
CA SER A 332 3.00 16.15 -5.75
C SER A 332 1.58 15.77 -5.32
N PRO A 333 1.33 15.45 -4.04
CA PRO A 333 -0.02 15.32 -3.52
C PRO A 333 -0.71 16.70 -3.44
N PRO A 334 -1.90 16.88 -4.07
CA PRO A 334 -2.70 18.09 -3.92
C PRO A 334 -2.97 18.41 -2.45
N GLY A 335 -2.68 19.65 -2.05
CA GLY A 335 -2.73 20.06 -0.63
C GLY A 335 -1.35 20.24 0.01
N THR A 336 -0.26 19.85 -0.65
CA THR A 336 1.12 20.01 -0.16
C THR A 336 2.01 20.78 -1.15
N PRO A 337 3.07 21.47 -0.69
CA PRO A 337 3.84 22.38 -1.56
C PRO A 337 5.00 21.74 -2.35
N ASN A 338 5.36 20.48 -2.09
CA ASN A 338 6.62 19.89 -2.57
C ASN A 338 6.39 18.65 -3.44
N ILE A 339 7.41 18.26 -4.21
CA ILE A 339 7.42 17.04 -5.02
C ILE A 339 7.75 15.84 -4.11
N LEU A 340 6.83 14.88 -3.99
CA LEU A 340 7.01 13.69 -3.15
C LEU A 340 7.93 12.66 -3.84
N LEU A 341 7.72 12.43 -5.14
CA LEU A 341 8.46 11.46 -5.96
C LEU A 341 8.96 12.19 -7.21
N GLY A 342 10.25 12.09 -7.55
CA GLY A 342 10.71 12.79 -8.74
C GLY A 342 12.22 12.88 -8.89
N CYS A 343 12.63 13.93 -9.59
CA CYS A 343 14.02 14.20 -9.92
C CYS A 343 14.36 15.67 -9.70
N THR A 344 15.58 15.90 -9.24
CA THR A 344 16.28 17.16 -9.45
C THR A 344 17.18 17.04 -10.68
N VAL A 345 17.86 18.14 -11.03
CA VAL A 345 18.94 18.09 -12.04
C VAL A 345 20.17 17.25 -11.62
N LYS A 346 20.23 16.75 -10.37
CA LYS A 346 21.37 16.01 -9.81
C LYS A 346 21.08 14.54 -9.55
N PHE A 347 19.87 14.20 -9.12
CA PHE A 347 19.47 12.84 -8.76
C PHE A 347 17.96 12.65 -8.87
N CYS A 348 17.53 11.40 -8.93
CA CYS A 348 16.13 10.97 -8.86
C CYS A 348 15.91 10.07 -7.65
N TRP A 349 14.68 10.04 -7.16
CA TRP A 349 14.25 9.15 -6.08
C TRP A 349 12.82 8.67 -6.31
N GLY A 350 12.52 7.53 -5.71
CA GLY A 350 11.20 6.90 -5.71
C GLY A 350 10.94 6.19 -4.40
N LEU A 351 9.67 5.95 -4.09
CA LEU A 351 9.25 5.38 -2.81
C LEU A 351 8.45 4.11 -3.03
N THR A 352 8.61 3.16 -2.14
CA THR A 352 7.64 2.10 -1.90
C THR A 352 7.27 2.11 -0.42
N VAL A 353 6.03 1.72 -0.10
CA VAL A 353 5.63 1.49 1.29
C VAL A 353 6.55 0.45 1.94
N ASN A 354 7.08 0.78 3.12
CA ASN A 354 7.64 -0.20 4.02
C ASN A 354 6.64 -0.40 5.17
N PRO A 355 6.09 -1.60 5.37
CA PRO A 355 5.04 -1.83 6.35
C PRO A 355 5.60 -1.91 7.78
N LEU A 356 6.56 -1.06 8.19
CA LEU A 356 7.07 -1.07 9.56
C LEU A 356 5.93 -0.98 10.57
N ASP A 357 6.00 -1.83 11.58
CA ASP A 357 5.03 -1.86 12.65
C ASP A 357 5.27 -0.70 13.63
N VAL A 358 4.51 0.37 13.40
CA VAL A 358 4.53 1.65 14.13
C VAL A 358 3.26 1.91 14.94
N THR A 359 2.43 0.88 15.12
CA THR A 359 1.15 0.96 15.85
C THR A 359 1.07 -0.18 16.86
N ASP A 360 0.52 0.05 18.05
CA ASP A 360 0.16 -1.02 18.98
C ASP A 360 -1.20 -0.71 19.62
N THR A 361 -2.10 -1.69 19.63
CA THR A 361 -3.39 -1.62 20.32
C THR A 361 -3.32 -2.29 21.68
N TYR A 362 -3.88 -1.65 22.72
CA TYR A 362 -3.80 -2.10 24.10
C TYR A 362 -5.17 -2.28 24.73
N GLN A 363 -5.37 -3.40 25.43
CA GLN A 363 -6.49 -3.53 26.37
C GLN A 363 -6.15 -2.85 27.70
N GLU A 364 -6.82 -1.74 27.96
CA GLU A 364 -6.68 -0.94 29.17
C GLU A 364 -7.66 -1.39 30.25
N GLN A 365 -7.24 -1.30 31.52
CA GLN A 365 -8.16 -1.25 32.65
C GLN A 365 -8.48 0.21 32.98
N LEU A 366 -9.77 0.53 33.16
CA LEU A 366 -10.28 1.89 33.25
C LEU A 366 -10.96 2.16 34.60
N ARG A 367 -10.77 3.37 35.12
CA ARG A 367 -11.63 3.94 36.18
C ARG A 367 -12.65 4.87 35.56
N LEU A 368 -13.93 4.53 35.69
CA LEU A 368 -15.02 5.34 35.19
C LEU A 368 -15.57 6.30 36.27
N ASN A 369 -16.12 7.43 35.84
CA ASN A 369 -16.97 8.27 36.69
C ASN A 369 -18.41 7.74 36.75
N THR A 370 -19.28 8.47 37.45
CA THR A 370 -20.71 8.13 37.59
C THR A 370 -21.51 8.12 36.29
N PHE A 371 -20.99 8.72 35.22
CA PHE A 371 -21.60 8.75 33.89
C PHE A 371 -21.05 7.65 32.97
N GLY A 372 -20.18 6.77 33.47
CA GLY A 372 -19.53 5.73 32.68
C GLY A 372 -18.39 6.24 31.80
N LEU A 373 -17.93 7.48 31.97
CA LEU A 373 -16.82 8.04 31.21
C LEU A 373 -15.48 7.70 31.88
N PRO A 374 -14.46 7.26 31.13
CA PRO A 374 -13.14 7.00 31.70
C PRO A 374 -12.51 8.28 32.24
N THR A 375 -11.94 8.18 33.43
CA THR A 375 -11.18 9.25 34.08
C THR A 375 -9.71 8.90 34.23
N HIS A 376 -9.39 7.60 34.30
CA HIS A 376 -8.04 7.10 34.43
C HIS A 376 -7.90 5.76 33.70
N THR A 377 -6.70 5.49 33.18
CA THR A 377 -6.21 4.13 32.93
C THR A 377 -5.51 3.61 34.20
N MET A 378 -5.40 2.29 34.34
CA MET A 378 -4.67 1.66 35.44
C MET A 378 -3.40 1.04 34.90
N TYR A 379 -2.25 1.59 35.29
CA TYR A 379 -0.92 1.13 34.87
C TYR A 379 -0.09 0.75 36.08
N GLN A 380 0.39 -0.50 36.14
CA GLN A 380 1.14 -1.04 37.27
C GLN A 380 0.43 -0.82 38.63
N GLY A 381 -0.91 -0.89 38.62
CA GLY A 381 -1.75 -0.64 39.80
C GLY A 381 -1.96 0.85 40.15
N VAL A 382 -1.35 1.78 39.42
CA VAL A 382 -1.47 3.23 39.60
C VAL A 382 -2.53 3.78 38.64
N ALA A 383 -3.38 4.68 39.14
CA ALA A 383 -4.36 5.37 38.30
C ALA A 383 -3.70 6.57 37.60
N GLU A 384 -3.63 6.52 36.27
CA GLU A 384 -3.07 7.58 35.42
C GLU A 384 -4.21 8.37 34.74
N PRO A 385 -4.26 9.70 34.85
CA PRO A 385 -5.38 10.48 34.34
C PRO A 385 -5.42 10.45 32.80
N VAL A 386 -6.63 10.30 32.25
CA VAL A 386 -6.89 10.53 30.82
C VAL A 386 -7.21 12.00 30.55
N GLN A 387 -7.10 12.41 29.29
CA GLN A 387 -7.50 13.72 28.81
C GLN A 387 -8.83 13.65 28.06
N TRP A 388 -9.72 14.60 28.30
CA TRP A 388 -10.99 14.72 27.56
C TRP A 388 -10.91 15.85 26.55
N VAL A 389 -11.23 15.52 25.29
CA VAL A 389 -11.36 16.49 24.21
C VAL A 389 -12.82 16.55 23.79
N PHE A 390 -13.49 17.65 24.11
CA PHE A 390 -14.90 17.87 23.75
C PHE A 390 -15.01 18.21 22.26
N GLN A 391 -15.96 17.56 21.58
CA GLN A 391 -16.16 17.68 20.14
C GLN A 391 -17.51 18.35 19.84
N VAL A 392 -17.55 19.12 18.76
CA VAL A 392 -18.78 19.70 18.19
C VAL A 392 -18.83 19.41 16.71
N TYR A 393 -19.91 18.82 16.24
CA TYR A 393 -20.10 18.45 14.84
C TYR A 393 -21.13 19.38 14.19
N ASN A 394 -20.90 19.74 12.94
CA ASN A 394 -21.88 20.42 12.11
C ASN A 394 -22.14 19.59 10.85
N VAL A 395 -23.31 19.80 10.26
CA VAL A 395 -23.78 19.04 9.10
C VAL A 395 -24.44 20.00 8.11
N ASN A 396 -24.17 19.77 6.83
CA ASN A 396 -24.93 20.37 5.74
C ASN A 396 -26.25 19.60 5.53
N PRO A 397 -27.42 20.21 5.76
CA PRO A 397 -28.69 19.48 5.77
C PRO A 397 -29.27 19.17 4.39
N PHE A 398 -28.79 19.82 3.32
CA PHE A 398 -29.41 19.79 1.97
C PHE A 398 -30.92 20.08 2.00
N ASP A 399 -31.30 21.19 2.64
CA ASP A 399 -32.70 21.60 2.82
C ASP A 399 -33.18 22.64 1.79
N GLY A 400 -32.42 22.83 0.70
CA GLY A 400 -32.69 23.79 -0.36
C GLY A 400 -32.28 25.22 0.01
N VAL A 401 -31.57 25.41 1.11
CA VAL A 401 -31.12 26.72 1.60
C VAL A 401 -29.61 26.79 1.53
N MET A 402 -29.11 27.68 0.69
CA MET A 402 -27.67 27.94 0.55
C MET A 402 -27.03 28.29 1.91
N ASP A 403 -25.85 27.73 2.15
CA ASP A 403 -24.97 28.01 3.30
C ASP A 403 -25.59 27.73 4.68
N ASN A 404 -26.45 26.70 4.77
CA ASN A 404 -27.22 26.38 5.97
C ASN A 404 -26.62 25.27 6.85
N VAL A 405 -25.29 25.22 6.98
CA VAL A 405 -24.60 24.24 7.85
C VAL A 405 -25.03 24.45 9.31
N LYS A 406 -25.53 23.39 9.95
CA LYS A 406 -26.12 23.42 11.30
C LYS A 406 -25.37 22.52 12.26
N ARG A 407 -25.34 22.91 13.54
CA ARG A 407 -24.82 22.06 14.61
C ARG A 407 -25.66 20.80 14.76
N GLU A 408 -25.00 19.65 14.80
CA GLU A 408 -25.60 18.36 15.14
C GLU A 408 -25.67 18.20 16.67
N THR A 409 -26.82 17.73 17.16
CA THR A 409 -27.12 17.63 18.60
C THR A 409 -27.39 16.20 19.07
N SER A 410 -27.46 15.23 18.16
CA SER A 410 -27.60 13.80 18.46
C SER A 410 -26.31 13.13 18.94
N ILE A 411 -25.16 13.78 18.75
CA ILE A 411 -23.86 13.31 19.25
C ILE A 411 -23.66 13.80 20.70
N GLY A 412 -23.89 12.90 21.65
CA GLY A 412 -23.63 13.07 23.08
C GLY A 412 -22.24 12.60 23.50
N TYR A 413 -21.95 12.69 24.79
CA TYR A 413 -20.62 12.41 25.34
C TYR A 413 -20.17 10.96 25.16
N THR A 414 -21.10 9.99 25.14
CA THR A 414 -20.79 8.56 25.06
C THR A 414 -20.71 8.00 23.63
N ASN A 415 -21.07 8.79 22.62
CA ASN A 415 -21.10 8.38 21.20
C ASN A 415 -20.35 9.35 20.27
N GLY A 416 -19.32 10.04 20.78
CA GLY A 416 -18.40 10.85 19.96
C GLY A 416 -18.24 12.31 20.38
N GLY A 417 -19.05 12.79 21.31
CA GLY A 417 -18.98 14.17 21.84
C GLY A 417 -17.78 14.40 22.77
N VAL A 418 -17.15 13.32 23.26
CA VAL A 418 -15.87 13.36 23.99
C VAL A 418 -14.92 12.32 23.40
N THR A 419 -13.76 12.76 22.95
CA THR A 419 -12.62 11.87 22.70
C THR A 419 -11.82 11.73 23.99
N VAL A 420 -11.56 10.50 24.40
CA VAL A 420 -10.73 10.20 25.57
C VAL A 420 -9.33 9.85 25.11
N VAL A 421 -8.34 10.63 25.52
CA VAL A 421 -6.94 10.50 25.12
C VAL A 421 -6.11 9.96 26.30
N VAL A 422 -5.25 8.99 26.03
CA VAL A 422 -4.30 8.42 26.99
C VAL A 422 -2.92 9.03 26.71
N PRO A 423 -2.42 9.96 27.55
CA PRO A 423 -1.16 10.66 27.28
C PRO A 423 0.04 9.72 27.05
N ARG A 424 0.15 8.64 27.83
CA ARG A 424 1.23 7.65 27.72
C ARG A 424 1.24 6.90 26.38
N ARG A 425 0.13 6.87 25.64
CA ARG A 425 -0.01 6.20 24.33
C ARG A 425 0.32 7.13 23.15
N ASN A 426 1.34 7.98 23.30
CA ASN A 426 1.62 9.06 22.35
C ASN A 426 0.40 9.96 22.08
N HIS A 427 -0.37 10.28 23.13
CA HIS A 427 -1.67 10.98 23.02
C HIS A 427 -2.73 10.24 22.17
N GLY A 428 -2.67 8.91 22.15
CA GLY A 428 -3.63 8.05 21.46
C GLY A 428 -5.01 7.98 22.13
N PRO A 429 -6.08 7.74 21.35
CA PRO A 429 -7.44 7.67 21.86
C PRO A 429 -7.79 6.30 22.44
N ILE A 430 -8.82 6.27 23.29
CA ILE A 430 -9.59 5.05 23.58
C ILE A 430 -10.69 4.92 22.51
N LEU A 431 -10.72 3.80 21.78
CA LEU A 431 -11.59 3.56 20.63
C LEU A 431 -12.81 2.69 20.95
N SER A 432 -12.71 1.82 21.96
CA SER A 432 -13.83 1.02 22.48
C SER A 432 -13.77 0.94 24.00
N ILE A 433 -14.93 0.90 24.65
CA ILE A 433 -15.08 0.84 26.11
C ILE A 433 -16.21 -0.13 26.43
N GLN A 434 -15.96 -1.09 27.32
CA GLN A 434 -16.96 -2.01 27.83
C GLN A 434 -16.74 -2.21 29.33
N GLY A 435 -17.68 -1.74 30.16
CA GLY A 435 -17.48 -1.78 31.61
C GLY A 435 -16.19 -1.05 32.02
N ASN A 436 -15.35 -1.68 32.84
CA ASN A 436 -14.10 -1.10 33.31
C ASN A 436 -12.87 -1.46 32.44
N ILE A 437 -13.07 -1.84 31.18
CA ILE A 437 -12.00 -2.09 30.21
C ILE A 437 -12.25 -1.32 28.91
N GLY A 438 -11.20 -1.10 28.13
CA GLY A 438 -11.30 -0.49 26.80
C GLY A 438 -10.07 -0.70 25.93
N LEU A 439 -10.16 -0.37 24.65
CA LEU A 439 -9.05 -0.42 23.72
C LEU A 439 -8.47 0.97 23.52
N SER A 440 -7.21 1.17 23.92
CA SER A 440 -6.42 2.33 23.50
C SER A 440 -5.49 1.91 22.37
N VAL A 441 -4.99 2.89 21.61
CA VAL A 441 -4.00 2.63 20.57
C VAL A 441 -2.84 3.59 20.81
N ALA A 442 -1.61 3.16 20.50
CA ALA A 442 -0.41 3.98 20.38
C ALA A 442 0.02 4.01 18.90
N TYR A 443 0.24 5.19 18.34
CA TYR A 443 0.64 5.38 16.95
C TYR A 443 1.62 6.54 16.86
N THR A 444 2.71 6.38 16.10
CA THR A 444 3.77 7.39 15.98
C THR A 444 3.27 8.72 15.40
N GLY A 445 2.30 8.66 14.46
CA GLY A 445 1.78 9.82 13.74
C GLY A 445 0.91 10.81 14.53
N TRP A 446 0.54 10.53 15.79
CA TRP A 446 -0.22 11.48 16.62
C TRP A 446 0.61 12.60 17.24
N GLY A 447 1.93 12.43 17.29
CA GLY A 447 2.86 13.46 17.75
C GLY A 447 3.09 14.59 16.73
N ALA A 448 3.96 15.52 17.11
CA ALA A 448 4.59 16.44 16.16
C ALA A 448 5.61 15.67 15.33
N THR A 449 5.46 15.66 14.00
CA THR A 449 6.31 14.90 13.07
C THR A 449 6.61 15.73 11.82
N HIS A 450 7.60 15.34 11.02
CA HIS A 450 8.25 16.23 10.05
C HIS A 450 8.27 15.72 8.60
N GLU A 451 7.36 14.82 8.21
CA GLU A 451 7.35 14.16 6.89
C GLU A 451 7.41 15.18 5.74
N LEU A 452 6.56 16.21 5.78
CA LEU A 452 6.54 17.24 4.73
C LEU A 452 7.82 18.10 4.74
N ASP A 453 8.48 18.25 5.89
CA ASP A 453 9.78 18.93 5.99
C ASP A 453 10.90 18.05 5.43
N SER A 454 10.85 16.73 5.66
CA SER A 454 11.76 15.78 5.01
C SER A 454 11.67 15.89 3.49
N ILE A 455 10.45 15.90 2.93
CA ILE A 455 10.24 16.06 1.49
C ILE A 455 10.76 17.42 0.98
N ARG A 456 10.51 18.51 1.72
CA ARG A 456 11.07 19.84 1.40
C ARG A 456 12.61 19.79 1.33
N ARG A 457 13.25 19.12 2.29
CA ARG A 457 14.71 18.96 2.35
C ARG A 457 15.23 18.10 1.21
N ILE A 458 14.55 17.00 0.87
CA ILE A 458 14.89 16.17 -0.31
C ILE A 458 14.85 16.99 -1.59
N ASN A 459 13.80 17.81 -1.79
CA ASN A 459 13.65 18.66 -2.99
C ASN A 459 14.83 19.64 -3.14
N ARG A 460 15.44 20.05 -2.02
CA ARG A 460 16.56 21.00 -1.94
C ARG A 460 17.94 20.35 -1.86
N ALA A 461 18.03 19.05 -1.60
CA ALA A 461 19.30 18.33 -1.51
C ALA A 461 20.05 18.38 -2.86
N ASN A 462 21.38 18.28 -2.80
CA ASN A 462 22.26 18.36 -3.97
C ASN A 462 23.08 17.09 -4.21
N ASN A 463 23.08 16.16 -3.25
CA ASN A 463 23.90 14.95 -3.24
C ASN A 463 23.32 13.91 -2.27
N LEU A 464 23.92 12.72 -2.27
CA LEU A 464 23.49 11.58 -1.46
C LEU A 464 23.55 11.85 0.05
N ASP A 465 24.54 12.60 0.53
CA ASP A 465 24.69 12.89 1.95
C ASP A 465 23.58 13.81 2.45
N GLU A 466 23.26 14.87 1.69
CA GLU A 466 22.13 15.76 1.97
C GLU A 466 20.78 15.02 1.86
N PHE A 467 20.63 14.12 0.88
CA PHE A 467 19.44 13.27 0.76
C PHE A 467 19.28 12.39 2.00
N ARG A 468 20.34 11.69 2.43
CA ARG A 468 20.33 10.85 3.62
C ARG A 468 20.06 11.64 4.90
N ALA A 469 20.59 12.85 5.01
CA ALA A 469 20.31 13.73 6.14
C ALA A 469 18.84 14.18 6.17
N ALA A 470 18.22 14.42 5.01
CA ALA A 470 16.80 14.77 4.92
C ALA A 470 15.87 13.64 5.40
N LEU A 471 16.26 12.37 5.22
CA LEU A 471 15.48 11.22 5.68
C LEU A 471 15.34 11.15 7.22
N GLN A 472 16.25 11.77 7.98
CA GLN A 472 16.15 11.84 9.45
C GLN A 472 14.98 12.67 9.97
N TYR A 473 14.21 13.31 9.08
CA TYR A 473 12.97 14.04 9.40
C TYR A 473 11.72 13.29 8.89
N PHE A 474 11.88 12.09 8.35
CA PHE A 474 10.76 11.27 7.90
C PHE A 474 10.33 10.35 9.05
N ASP A 475 9.52 10.88 9.96
CA ASP A 475 9.32 10.31 11.28
C ASP A 475 8.28 9.19 11.29
N PHE A 476 7.23 9.26 10.47
CA PHE A 476 6.22 8.19 10.35
C PHE A 476 5.69 8.02 8.92
N GLY A 477 4.85 7.00 8.70
CA GLY A 477 4.35 6.63 7.37
C GLY A 477 5.21 5.60 6.65
N SER A 478 6.45 5.40 7.13
CA SER A 478 7.41 4.35 6.78
C SER A 478 7.55 4.01 5.29
N GLN A 479 8.67 4.43 4.69
CA GLN A 479 8.90 4.24 3.26
C GLN A 479 10.31 3.67 2.99
N ASN A 480 10.44 2.95 1.87
CA ASN A 480 11.73 2.64 1.26
C ASN A 480 12.02 3.65 0.16
N PHE A 481 13.13 4.34 0.27
CA PHE A 481 13.59 5.36 -0.65
C PHE A 481 14.67 4.79 -1.57
N SER A 482 14.45 4.90 -2.87
CA SER A 482 15.51 4.75 -3.86
C SER A 482 16.23 6.07 -4.10
N TYR A 483 17.47 5.99 -4.53
CA TYR A 483 18.25 7.14 -4.96
C TYR A 483 19.13 6.74 -6.14
N ALA A 484 19.21 7.60 -7.15
CA ALA A 484 20.09 7.44 -8.31
C ALA A 484 20.60 8.80 -8.77
N ASP A 485 21.92 9.00 -8.86
CA ASP A 485 22.49 10.30 -9.21
C ASP A 485 23.35 10.34 -10.47
N THR A 486 23.58 11.57 -10.92
CA THR A 486 24.35 11.86 -12.14
C THR A 486 25.84 11.54 -12.02
N VAL A 487 26.38 11.33 -10.82
CA VAL A 487 27.79 10.93 -10.62
C VAL A 487 27.97 9.41 -10.52
N GLY A 488 26.87 8.65 -10.45
CA GLY A 488 26.85 7.20 -10.59
C GLY A 488 26.43 6.44 -9.34
N ASN A 489 26.04 7.13 -8.26
CA ASN A 489 25.59 6.46 -7.05
C ASN A 489 24.18 5.89 -7.25
N ILE A 490 23.96 4.70 -6.68
CA ILE A 490 22.64 4.12 -6.46
C ILE A 490 22.51 3.76 -4.98
N ALA A 491 21.37 4.02 -4.36
CA ALA A 491 21.16 3.71 -2.94
C ALA A 491 19.71 3.36 -2.60
N TYR A 492 19.56 2.69 -1.46
CA TYR A 492 18.32 2.32 -0.80
C TYR A 492 18.39 2.78 0.65
N PHE A 493 17.29 3.33 1.17
CA PHE A 493 17.11 3.59 2.59
C PHE A 493 15.69 3.24 3.02
N THR A 494 15.51 2.60 4.18
CA THR A 494 14.23 2.60 4.90
C THR A 494 14.24 3.74 5.91
N SER A 495 13.14 4.50 6.01
CA SER A 495 13.01 5.57 7.01
C SER A 495 11.64 5.59 7.67
N ALA A 496 11.65 5.54 9.00
CA ALA A 496 10.58 5.86 9.94
C ALA A 496 11.17 5.82 11.37
N GLU A 497 10.49 6.41 12.34
CA GLU A 497 10.75 6.19 13.76
C GLU A 497 10.00 4.94 14.26
N ALA A 498 10.67 3.80 14.21
CA ALA A 498 10.13 2.52 14.67
C ALA A 498 10.32 2.36 16.20
N PRO A 499 9.24 2.31 17.01
CA PRO A 499 9.34 2.25 18.46
C PRO A 499 9.99 0.97 18.99
N ILE A 500 10.83 1.09 20.01
CA ILE A 500 11.37 -0.05 20.76
C ILE A 500 10.37 -0.48 21.84
N ARG A 501 9.99 -1.76 21.81
CA ARG A 501 9.02 -2.38 22.73
C ARG A 501 9.73 -3.04 23.92
N GLU A 502 9.21 -2.85 25.13
CA GLU A 502 9.89 -3.20 26.38
C GLU A 502 10.14 -4.71 26.53
N ASP A 503 9.19 -5.58 26.19
CA ASP A 503 9.34 -7.05 26.23
C ASP A 503 10.40 -7.52 25.24
N LEU A 504 10.31 -7.07 23.99
CA LEU A 504 11.28 -7.40 22.95
C LEU A 504 12.70 -6.94 23.32
N GLN A 505 12.81 -5.76 23.93
CA GLN A 505 14.10 -5.19 24.34
C GLN A 505 14.68 -5.82 25.61
N THR A 506 13.85 -6.04 26.64
CA THR A 506 14.33 -6.39 27.98
C THR A 506 14.25 -7.88 28.29
N LEU A 507 13.40 -8.63 27.59
CA LEU A 507 13.19 -10.07 27.80
C LEU A 507 13.77 -10.91 26.65
N ASN A 508 14.06 -10.31 25.48
CA ASN A 508 14.41 -11.01 24.25
C ASN A 508 13.37 -12.07 23.83
N THR A 509 12.10 -11.82 24.17
CA THR A 509 10.97 -12.68 23.82
C THR A 509 9.70 -11.84 23.84
N ILE A 510 8.66 -12.33 23.17
CA ILE A 510 7.29 -11.84 23.36
C ILE A 510 6.83 -12.25 24.77
N ASP A 511 6.21 -11.32 25.50
CA ASP A 511 5.46 -11.64 26.71
C ASP A 511 3.97 -11.30 26.51
N GLY A 512 3.14 -12.35 26.37
CA GLY A 512 1.74 -12.20 26.01
C GLY A 512 1.54 -12.22 24.49
N ALA A 513 0.89 -11.20 23.94
CA ALA A 513 0.61 -11.11 22.52
C ALA A 513 1.80 -10.47 21.76
N PRO A 514 2.11 -10.87 20.51
CA PRO A 514 3.03 -10.12 19.64
C PRO A 514 2.48 -8.71 19.28
N PRO A 515 3.32 -7.81 18.74
CA PRO A 515 2.95 -6.42 18.45
C PRO A 515 1.68 -6.24 17.59
N PHE A 516 1.51 -7.07 16.56
CA PHE A 516 0.38 -7.02 15.62
C PHE A 516 -0.94 -7.64 16.15
N LEU A 517 -1.06 -7.80 17.47
CA LEU A 517 -2.26 -8.27 18.17
C LEU A 517 -2.55 -7.33 19.36
N ILE A 518 -3.77 -7.35 19.90
CA ILE A 518 -4.12 -6.54 21.07
C ILE A 518 -3.26 -6.95 22.28
N ARG A 519 -2.46 -6.01 22.78
CA ARG A 519 -1.49 -6.17 23.88
C ARG A 519 -2.08 -5.82 25.24
N ASP A 520 -1.40 -6.22 26.32
CA ASP A 520 -1.76 -5.85 27.69
C ASP A 520 -1.42 -4.38 27.98
N GLY A 521 -2.44 -3.58 28.32
CA GLY A 521 -2.25 -2.17 28.71
C GLY A 521 -1.93 -1.96 30.20
N SER A 522 -2.01 -3.02 31.02
CA SER A 522 -1.83 -2.91 32.48
C SER A 522 -0.38 -2.69 32.91
N GLY A 523 0.58 -2.95 32.03
CA GLY A 523 2.01 -2.91 32.32
C GLY A 523 2.55 -4.18 32.99
N THR A 524 1.73 -5.23 33.14
CA THR A 524 2.16 -6.49 33.76
C THR A 524 3.09 -7.28 32.83
N ARG A 525 2.84 -7.20 31.51
CA ARG A 525 3.54 -7.96 30.46
C ARG A 525 4.67 -7.19 29.77
N LYS A 526 5.03 -6.00 30.26
CA LYS A 526 6.05 -5.14 29.64
C LYS A 526 5.79 -4.88 28.14
N ASN A 527 4.53 -4.63 27.77
CA ASN A 527 4.15 -4.45 26.37
C ASN A 527 4.30 -2.99 25.88
N GLU A 528 4.84 -2.10 26.73
CA GLU A 528 4.96 -0.67 26.49
C GLU A 528 6.03 -0.33 25.45
N TRP A 529 5.85 0.79 24.75
CA TRP A 529 6.97 1.47 24.09
C TRP A 529 7.88 2.05 25.17
N LEU A 530 9.19 1.83 25.03
CA LEU A 530 10.16 2.34 25.99
C LEU A 530 10.16 3.87 25.96
N PRO A 531 9.98 4.56 27.09
CA PRO A 531 10.12 6.02 27.14
C PRO A 531 11.53 6.44 26.74
N ILE A 532 11.63 7.54 25.99
CA ILE A 532 12.91 8.07 25.53
C ILE A 532 13.86 8.40 26.69
N SER A 533 15.07 7.85 26.62
CA SER A 533 16.17 8.11 27.55
C SER A 533 17.48 8.42 26.82
N HIS A 534 17.62 7.97 25.57
CA HIS A 534 18.75 8.22 24.68
C HIS A 534 18.26 8.93 23.40
N PRO A 535 17.93 10.23 23.48
CA PRO A 535 17.36 10.93 22.34
C PRO A 535 18.33 10.96 21.16
N GLN A 536 17.80 10.64 19.98
CA GLN A 536 18.54 10.69 18.73
C GLN A 536 18.39 12.07 18.08
N ALA A 537 19.28 12.40 17.14
CA ALA A 537 19.22 13.68 16.45
C ALA A 537 17.90 13.81 15.66
N ASN A 538 17.20 14.92 15.84
CA ASN A 538 15.90 15.23 15.22
C ASN A 538 14.75 14.28 15.58
N GLN A 539 14.91 13.48 16.64
CA GLN A 539 13.88 12.54 17.03
C GLN A 539 12.55 13.23 17.41
N ALA A 540 11.44 12.77 16.83
CA ALA A 540 10.12 13.37 16.95
C ALA A 540 9.23 12.68 18.00
N VAL A 541 9.19 11.35 18.01
CA VAL A 541 8.38 10.60 18.99
C VAL A 541 9.07 10.53 20.36
N PRO A 542 8.31 10.62 21.47
CA PRO A 542 8.87 10.65 22.83
C PRO A 542 9.21 9.25 23.38
N PHE A 543 9.61 8.32 22.52
CA PHE A 543 9.91 6.91 22.86
C PHE A 543 11.26 6.49 22.29
N GLU A 544 11.94 5.49 22.86
CA GLU A 544 13.10 4.90 22.19
C GLU A 544 12.70 4.36 20.81
N ILE A 545 13.55 4.57 19.83
CA ILE A 545 13.34 4.15 18.43
C ILE A 545 14.53 3.36 17.91
N LEU A 546 14.33 2.55 16.87
CA LEU A 546 15.45 1.94 16.14
C LEU A 546 16.41 3.03 15.64
N PRO A 547 17.71 2.94 15.93
CA PRO A 547 18.68 3.91 15.42
C PRO A 547 18.76 3.89 13.88
N PRO A 548 19.02 5.03 13.21
CA PRO A 548 19.22 5.08 11.76
C PRO A 548 20.27 4.12 11.21
N GLY A 549 21.26 3.73 12.02
CA GLY A 549 22.26 2.73 11.64
C GLY A 549 21.76 1.28 11.67
N GLU A 550 20.66 1.01 12.37
CA GLU A 550 19.99 -0.29 12.42
C GLU A 550 18.86 -0.41 11.38
N MET A 551 18.43 0.70 10.77
CA MET A 551 17.44 0.69 9.68
C MET A 551 18.05 0.15 8.38
N PRO A 552 17.33 -0.67 7.58
CA PRO A 552 17.87 -1.20 6.33
C PRO A 552 18.35 -0.13 5.34
N PHE A 553 19.59 -0.24 4.87
CA PHE A 553 20.13 0.61 3.81
C PHE A 553 21.22 -0.09 3.01
N VAL A 554 21.44 0.36 1.77
CA VAL A 554 22.62 -0.02 0.97
C VAL A 554 22.99 1.10 0.02
N ILE A 555 24.30 1.32 -0.19
CA ILE A 555 24.84 2.28 -1.14
C ILE A 555 25.80 1.53 -2.06
N ASN A 556 25.59 1.67 -3.37
CA ASN A 556 26.44 1.09 -4.43
C ASN A 556 26.75 -0.40 -4.23
N PRO A 557 25.74 -1.29 -4.18
CA PRO A 557 25.98 -2.72 -4.03
C PRO A 557 26.74 -3.32 -5.22
N SER A 558 27.44 -4.41 -4.97
CA SER A 558 28.21 -5.15 -5.99
C SER A 558 27.33 -5.80 -7.07
N SER A 559 26.03 -6.00 -6.79
CA SER A 559 25.04 -6.53 -7.73
C SER A 559 24.82 -5.65 -8.97
N ASN A 560 25.20 -4.37 -8.92
CA ASN A 560 24.89 -3.35 -9.93
C ASN A 560 23.40 -3.01 -10.07
N TYR A 561 22.53 -3.48 -9.18
CA TYR A 561 21.13 -3.07 -9.13
C TYR A 561 20.57 -3.17 -7.71
N ILE A 562 19.48 -2.45 -7.47
CA ILE A 562 18.64 -2.57 -6.28
C ILE A 562 17.17 -2.55 -6.73
N ALA A 563 16.33 -3.36 -6.12
CA ALA A 563 14.89 -3.37 -6.39
C ALA A 563 14.09 -3.51 -5.09
N ASN A 564 12.91 -2.90 -5.05
CA ASN A 564 11.95 -3.10 -3.99
C ASN A 564 10.52 -3.08 -4.52
N ALA A 565 9.70 -3.99 -4.01
CA ALA A 565 8.28 -4.09 -4.33
C ALA A 565 7.44 -4.33 -3.06
N ASN A 566 7.72 -3.58 -1.98
CA ASN A 566 7.15 -3.75 -0.63
C ASN A 566 7.50 -5.09 0.04
N ASN A 567 8.53 -5.78 -0.48
CA ASN A 567 9.01 -7.03 0.06
C ASN A 567 9.83 -6.84 1.34
N ASP A 568 10.09 -7.95 2.02
CA ASP A 568 11.02 -8.00 3.15
C ASP A 568 12.39 -7.50 2.67
N PRO A 569 12.89 -6.38 3.21
CA PRO A 569 14.09 -5.77 2.67
C PRO A 569 15.35 -6.58 2.96
N ILE A 570 15.36 -7.39 4.03
CA ILE A 570 16.58 -8.01 4.57
C ILE A 570 16.44 -9.49 4.94
N GLY A 571 15.20 -10.00 4.96
CA GLY A 571 14.88 -11.37 5.29
C GLY A 571 14.58 -11.61 6.77
N ASN A 572 13.89 -10.67 7.43
CA ASN A 572 13.43 -10.82 8.81
C ASN A 572 12.33 -11.89 8.99
N THR A 573 11.60 -12.26 7.93
CA THR A 573 10.46 -13.19 8.02
C THR A 573 10.62 -14.48 7.21
N LEU A 574 11.78 -14.70 6.56
CA LEU A 574 12.00 -15.82 5.63
C LEU A 574 11.86 -17.21 6.26
N ASP A 575 12.01 -17.33 7.57
CA ASP A 575 11.89 -18.58 8.31
C ASP A 575 10.55 -18.72 9.05
N ASN A 576 9.59 -17.84 8.74
CA ASN A 576 8.29 -17.73 9.42
C ASN A 576 8.36 -17.19 10.86
N ASN A 577 9.48 -16.59 11.28
CA ASN A 577 9.61 -16.04 12.63
C ASN A 577 10.30 -14.66 12.66
N ALA A 578 9.49 -13.60 12.80
CA ALA A 578 9.97 -12.22 12.90
C ALA A 578 10.62 -11.85 14.26
N PHE A 579 10.72 -12.80 15.20
CA PHE A 579 11.06 -12.56 16.61
C PHE A 579 12.27 -13.38 17.09
N ASN A 580 13.19 -13.74 16.19
CA ASN A 580 14.37 -14.55 16.53
C ASN A 580 15.72 -13.91 16.13
N GLN A 581 15.69 -12.72 15.53
CA GLN A 581 16.89 -11.95 15.20
C GLN A 581 17.20 -10.96 16.33
N VAL A 582 18.48 -10.76 16.64
CA VAL A 582 18.92 -9.92 17.77
C VAL A 582 19.54 -8.62 17.28
N ARG A 583 19.14 -7.51 17.92
CA ARG A 583 19.68 -6.17 17.66
C ARG A 583 21.14 -6.04 18.13
N PRO A 584 21.96 -5.17 17.52
CA PRO A 584 23.31 -4.84 18.01
C PRO A 584 23.33 -4.36 19.46
N GLY A 585 22.33 -3.56 19.85
CA GLY A 585 22.16 -3.03 21.20
C GLY A 585 21.51 -4.01 22.19
N GLY A 586 21.27 -5.27 21.80
CA GLY A 586 20.43 -6.22 22.54
C GLY A 586 18.94 -5.99 22.30
N GLY A 587 18.12 -7.01 22.57
CA GLY A 587 16.69 -7.02 22.21
C GLY A 587 16.43 -7.73 20.88
N LEU A 588 15.16 -8.05 20.61
CA LEU A 588 14.73 -8.61 19.32
C LEU A 588 14.65 -7.53 18.24
N TYR A 589 15.17 -7.83 17.05
CA TYR A 589 15.13 -6.97 15.87
C TYR A 589 13.81 -7.23 15.12
N TYR A 590 12.80 -6.44 15.45
CA TYR A 590 11.47 -6.54 14.88
C TYR A 590 11.18 -5.30 14.03
N LEU A 591 10.86 -5.53 12.75
CA LEU A 591 10.49 -4.49 11.79
C LEU A 591 9.00 -4.54 11.45
N ASN A 592 8.53 -5.71 11.01
CA ASN A 592 7.14 -6.00 10.73
C ASN A 592 6.91 -7.52 10.70
N PHE A 593 5.65 -7.94 10.65
CA PHE A 593 5.22 -9.33 10.55
C PHE A 593 4.88 -9.79 9.12
N GLY A 594 4.60 -8.90 8.15
CA GLY A 594 4.16 -9.28 6.81
C GLY A 594 4.77 -8.46 5.67
N TYR A 595 5.04 -9.11 4.54
CA TYR A 595 5.61 -8.47 3.35
C TYR A 595 5.08 -9.07 2.04
N ASN A 596 5.09 -8.26 0.98
CA ASN A 596 4.86 -8.74 -0.38
C ASN A 596 6.08 -9.53 -0.90
N SER A 597 5.97 -10.24 -2.02
CA SER A 597 7.12 -10.97 -2.57
C SER A 597 7.09 -11.24 -4.07
N LEU A 598 5.93 -11.53 -4.65
CA LEU A 598 5.82 -11.95 -6.04
C LEU A 598 6.40 -10.92 -7.03
N ARG A 599 6.08 -9.62 -6.85
CA ARG A 599 6.58 -8.55 -7.71
C ARG A 599 8.10 -8.41 -7.65
N LEU A 600 8.69 -8.41 -6.44
CA LEU A 600 10.15 -8.39 -6.34
C LEU A 600 10.73 -9.63 -7.00
N GLY A 601 10.13 -10.80 -6.78
CA GLY A 601 10.57 -12.05 -7.40
C GLY A 601 10.64 -11.96 -8.92
N ARG A 602 9.67 -11.29 -9.57
CA ARG A 602 9.66 -11.07 -11.02
C ARG A 602 10.71 -10.04 -11.43
N VAL A 603 10.76 -8.89 -10.75
CA VAL A 603 11.74 -7.81 -11.03
C VAL A 603 13.17 -8.32 -10.92
N ASP A 604 13.51 -9.04 -9.86
CA ASP A 604 14.84 -9.61 -9.64
C ASP A 604 15.25 -10.57 -10.78
N ARG A 605 14.38 -11.53 -11.14
CA ARG A 605 14.65 -12.47 -12.25
C ARG A 605 14.85 -11.74 -13.58
N MET A 606 14.07 -10.70 -13.86
CA MET A 606 14.22 -9.89 -15.08
C MET A 606 15.55 -9.11 -15.09
N LEU A 607 15.91 -8.49 -13.97
CA LEU A 607 17.17 -7.74 -13.85
C LEU A 607 18.39 -8.67 -13.95
N GLN A 608 18.35 -9.84 -13.32
CA GLN A 608 19.40 -10.85 -13.46
C GLN A 608 19.54 -11.32 -14.92
N THR A 609 18.43 -11.54 -15.62
CA THR A 609 18.43 -11.90 -17.05
C THR A 609 19.08 -10.79 -17.89
N LEU A 610 18.72 -9.53 -17.64
CA LEU A 610 19.30 -8.37 -18.32
C LEU A 610 20.79 -8.19 -18.01
N LEU A 611 21.24 -8.54 -16.81
CA LEU A 611 22.66 -8.43 -16.42
C LEU A 611 23.51 -9.60 -16.92
N ALA A 612 22.91 -10.76 -17.17
CA ALA A 612 23.60 -11.94 -17.69
C ALA A 612 23.89 -11.85 -19.20
N ARG A 613 23.15 -11.00 -19.94
CA ARG A 613 23.35 -10.81 -21.39
C ARG A 613 24.65 -10.03 -21.68
N PRO A 614 25.28 -10.22 -22.85
CA PRO A 614 26.49 -9.48 -23.21
C PRO A 614 26.23 -8.00 -23.50
N GLU A 615 25.02 -7.61 -23.87
CA GLU A 615 24.63 -6.23 -24.12
C GLU A 615 24.34 -5.44 -22.84
N LYS A 616 24.82 -4.19 -22.77
CA LYS A 616 24.44 -3.28 -21.68
C LYS A 616 22.97 -2.90 -21.72
N ILE A 617 22.42 -2.56 -20.54
CA ILE A 617 21.01 -2.21 -20.33
C ILE A 617 20.69 -0.82 -20.90
N THR A 618 19.56 -0.70 -21.58
CA THR A 618 19.00 0.55 -22.12
C THR A 618 17.79 1.01 -21.31
N ALA A 619 17.37 2.27 -21.49
CA ALA A 619 16.11 2.74 -20.93
C ALA A 619 14.90 1.96 -21.47
N ALA A 620 14.93 1.55 -22.74
CA ALA A 620 13.87 0.75 -23.34
C ALA A 620 13.75 -0.64 -22.70
N ASP A 621 14.87 -1.25 -22.29
CA ASP A 621 14.83 -2.50 -21.52
C ASP A 621 14.10 -2.30 -20.20
N ILE A 622 14.37 -1.20 -19.49
CA ILE A 622 13.74 -0.88 -18.21
C ILE A 622 12.24 -0.58 -18.37
N VAL A 623 11.84 0.16 -19.41
CA VAL A 623 10.42 0.36 -19.75
C VAL A 623 9.73 -0.98 -20.01
N LYS A 624 10.38 -1.90 -20.74
CA LYS A 624 9.83 -3.24 -20.98
C LYS A 624 9.69 -4.05 -19.69
N THR A 625 10.63 -3.94 -18.74
CA THR A 625 10.47 -4.59 -17.44
C THR A 625 9.34 -4.01 -16.61
N GLN A 626 9.06 -2.71 -16.74
CA GLN A 626 7.95 -2.06 -16.03
C GLN A 626 6.60 -2.50 -16.55
N ALA A 627 6.49 -2.72 -17.86
CA ALA A 627 5.28 -3.24 -18.51
C ALA A 627 5.13 -4.77 -18.44
N ASN A 628 5.83 -5.46 -17.52
CA ASN A 628 5.73 -6.90 -17.41
C ASN A 628 4.42 -7.33 -16.73
N ASP A 629 3.66 -8.14 -17.45
CA ASP A 629 2.33 -8.62 -17.10
C ASP A 629 2.31 -10.13 -16.81
N GLN A 630 3.49 -10.73 -16.57
CA GLN A 630 3.64 -12.18 -16.40
C GLN A 630 3.41 -12.61 -14.94
N LEU A 631 2.46 -13.53 -14.75
CA LEU A 631 2.06 -14.09 -13.47
C LEU A 631 3.15 -15.02 -12.89
N LEU A 632 3.95 -14.49 -11.95
CA LEU A 632 4.99 -15.29 -11.27
C LEU A 632 4.38 -16.38 -10.39
N ASP A 633 3.21 -16.13 -9.81
CA ASP A 633 2.50 -17.13 -9.03
C ASP A 633 2.13 -18.36 -9.88
N ALA A 634 1.71 -18.14 -11.13
CA ALA A 634 1.46 -19.20 -12.09
C ALA A 634 2.73 -19.99 -12.42
N GLU A 635 3.83 -19.29 -12.72
CA GLU A 635 5.12 -19.90 -13.03
C GLU A 635 5.60 -20.85 -11.90
N LEU A 636 5.35 -20.47 -10.64
CA LEU A 636 5.79 -21.23 -9.47
C LEU A 636 4.85 -22.36 -9.03
N VAL A 637 3.59 -22.37 -9.49
CA VAL A 637 2.58 -23.38 -9.07
C VAL A 637 2.16 -24.32 -10.18
N MET A 638 2.22 -23.88 -11.45
CA MET A 638 1.87 -24.70 -12.60
C MET A 638 2.57 -26.08 -12.66
N PRO A 639 3.84 -26.22 -12.23
CA PRO A 639 4.48 -27.55 -12.16
C PRO A 639 3.70 -28.57 -11.30
N GLU A 640 3.06 -28.14 -10.22
CA GLU A 640 2.28 -29.03 -9.35
C GLU A 640 0.98 -29.50 -10.02
N LEU A 641 0.28 -28.60 -10.72
CA LEU A 641 -0.92 -28.95 -11.47
C LEU A 641 -0.60 -29.89 -12.65
N ALA A 642 0.47 -29.62 -13.40
CA ALA A 642 0.93 -30.48 -14.48
C ALA A 642 1.32 -31.88 -13.97
N ALA A 643 2.01 -31.93 -12.82
CA ALA A 643 2.37 -33.21 -12.21
C ALA A 643 1.15 -33.99 -11.69
N ALA A 644 0.14 -33.29 -11.13
CA ALA A 644 -1.13 -33.90 -10.73
C ALA A 644 -1.88 -34.50 -11.93
N PHE A 645 -1.90 -33.80 -13.07
CA PHE A 645 -2.49 -34.30 -14.31
C PHE A 645 -1.77 -35.56 -14.82
N ALA A 646 -0.43 -35.55 -14.83
CA ALA A 646 0.36 -36.70 -15.26
C ALA A 646 0.15 -37.94 -14.37
N ARG A 647 0.12 -37.74 -13.04
CA ARG A 647 -0.16 -38.82 -12.09
C ARG A 647 -1.59 -39.31 -12.18
N GLY A 648 -2.56 -38.40 -12.31
CA GLY A 648 -3.98 -38.75 -12.47
C GLY A 648 -4.25 -39.56 -13.72
N SER A 649 -3.59 -39.24 -14.83
CA SER A 649 -3.67 -40.01 -16.09
C SER A 649 -3.25 -41.48 -15.92
N ALA A 650 -2.31 -41.73 -14.99
CA ALA A 650 -1.77 -43.04 -14.67
C ALA A 650 -2.40 -43.67 -13.40
N SER A 651 -3.33 -42.98 -12.73
CA SER A 651 -3.85 -43.43 -11.43
C SER A 651 -4.78 -44.64 -11.58
N PRO A 652 -4.69 -45.64 -10.69
CA PRO A 652 -5.66 -46.74 -10.64
C PRO A 652 -6.99 -46.34 -9.98
N TRP A 653 -7.06 -45.16 -9.35
CA TRP A 653 -8.28 -44.65 -8.74
C TRP A 653 -9.20 -44.05 -9.80
N ALA A 654 -10.39 -44.63 -9.97
CA ALA A 654 -11.28 -44.32 -11.09
C ALA A 654 -11.73 -42.86 -11.11
N GLU A 655 -11.95 -42.26 -9.94
CA GLU A 655 -12.42 -40.89 -9.78
C GLU A 655 -11.36 -39.87 -10.19
N LEU A 656 -10.11 -40.08 -9.81
CA LEU A 656 -8.99 -39.24 -10.25
C LEU A 656 -8.71 -39.44 -11.74
N LYS A 657 -8.71 -40.70 -12.21
CA LYS A 657 -8.51 -41.01 -13.62
C LYS A 657 -9.58 -40.38 -14.50
N ALA A 658 -10.84 -40.39 -14.06
CA ALA A 658 -11.94 -39.75 -14.79
C ALA A 658 -11.75 -38.25 -14.98
N LEU A 659 -11.18 -37.54 -13.98
CA LEU A 659 -10.84 -36.12 -14.12
C LEU A 659 -9.70 -35.90 -15.13
N ALA A 660 -8.68 -36.76 -15.12
CA ALA A 660 -7.57 -36.66 -16.06
C ALA A 660 -7.97 -37.05 -17.50
N ASP A 661 -8.95 -37.94 -17.66
CA ASP A 661 -9.50 -38.36 -18.96
C ASP A 661 -10.58 -37.37 -19.49
N ASP A 662 -11.00 -36.37 -18.71
CA ASP A 662 -11.96 -35.34 -19.15
C ASP A 662 -11.37 -34.48 -20.27
N THR A 663 -12.08 -34.40 -21.40
CA THR A 663 -11.59 -33.69 -22.60
C THR A 663 -11.37 -32.21 -22.36
N GLY A 664 -12.17 -31.57 -21.49
CA GLY A 664 -12.00 -30.16 -21.15
C GLY A 664 -10.76 -29.94 -20.29
N VAL A 665 -10.52 -30.82 -19.31
CA VAL A 665 -9.28 -30.81 -18.49
C VAL A 665 -8.06 -31.00 -19.37
N ILE A 666 -8.07 -31.95 -20.31
CA ILE A 666 -6.96 -32.20 -21.25
C ILE A 666 -6.66 -30.95 -22.09
N GLU A 667 -7.70 -30.31 -22.66
CA GLU A 667 -7.53 -29.08 -23.44
C GLU A 667 -6.97 -27.95 -22.58
N ALA A 668 -7.50 -27.75 -21.37
CA ALA A 668 -7.07 -26.69 -20.46
C ALA A 668 -5.60 -26.86 -20.07
N ILE A 669 -5.17 -28.07 -19.71
CA ILE A 669 -3.76 -28.38 -19.43
C ILE A 669 -2.89 -28.13 -20.65
N GLY A 670 -3.36 -28.46 -21.86
CA GLY A 670 -2.67 -28.16 -23.12
C GLY A 670 -2.41 -26.66 -23.31
N ARG A 671 -3.43 -25.83 -23.08
CA ARG A 671 -3.32 -24.35 -23.16
C ARG A 671 -2.38 -23.80 -22.10
N LEU A 672 -2.54 -24.24 -20.85
CA LEU A 672 -1.71 -23.80 -19.73
C LEU A 672 -0.22 -24.19 -19.90
N ASN A 673 0.08 -25.33 -20.53
CA ASN A 673 1.46 -25.75 -20.81
C ASN A 673 2.11 -24.98 -21.98
N ALA A 674 1.31 -24.39 -22.88
CA ALA A 674 1.78 -23.60 -24.01
C ALA A 674 1.95 -22.10 -23.69
N TRP A 675 1.43 -21.68 -22.54
CA TRP A 675 1.39 -20.29 -22.08
C TRP A 675 2.74 -19.80 -21.57
N ASP A 676 3.04 -18.52 -21.81
CA ASP A 676 4.25 -17.84 -21.31
C ASP A 676 4.01 -17.05 -20.01
N PHE A 677 2.88 -17.29 -19.35
CA PHE A 677 2.42 -16.60 -18.14
C PHE A 677 1.98 -15.13 -18.32
N SER A 678 2.00 -14.57 -19.53
CA SER A 678 1.51 -13.20 -19.82
C SER A 678 -0.01 -13.08 -19.68
N THR A 679 -0.51 -11.86 -19.52
CA THR A 679 -1.94 -11.60 -19.30
C THR A 679 -2.47 -10.56 -20.30
N PRO A 680 -2.26 -10.73 -21.61
CA PRO A 680 -2.81 -9.82 -22.60
C PRO A 680 -4.34 -9.83 -22.54
N THR A 681 -4.99 -8.74 -22.95
CA THR A 681 -6.46 -8.67 -22.94
C THR A 681 -7.09 -9.70 -23.89
N GLY A 682 -6.49 -9.90 -25.07
CA GLY A 682 -6.95 -10.82 -26.10
C GLY A 682 -8.27 -10.41 -26.78
N ILE A 683 -8.66 -9.14 -26.66
CA ILE A 683 -9.85 -8.56 -27.32
C ILE A 683 -9.52 -7.20 -27.94
N ILE A 684 -10.25 -6.78 -28.98
CA ILE A 684 -9.96 -5.53 -29.70
C ILE A 684 -10.24 -4.27 -28.87
N GLU A 685 -11.13 -4.37 -27.88
CA GLU A 685 -11.50 -3.28 -26.98
C GLU A 685 -10.48 -3.06 -25.85
N GLY A 686 -9.49 -3.95 -25.72
CA GLY A 686 -8.52 -3.93 -24.64
C GLY A 686 -7.27 -3.11 -24.96
N TYR A 687 -6.60 -2.68 -23.88
CA TYR A 687 -5.35 -1.93 -23.97
C TYR A 687 -4.20 -2.75 -23.36
N ASP A 688 -3.31 -3.22 -24.22
CA ASP A 688 -2.11 -3.97 -23.90
C ASP A 688 -0.85 -3.07 -23.96
N PRO A 689 0.30 -3.49 -23.39
CA PRO A 689 1.52 -2.70 -23.42
C PRO A 689 1.99 -2.39 -24.83
N GLY A 690 2.18 -1.10 -25.13
CA GLY A 690 2.65 -0.63 -26.44
C GLY A 690 1.53 -0.22 -27.40
N ASP A 691 0.27 -0.41 -27.03
CA ASP A 691 -0.87 0.07 -27.82
C ASP A 691 -0.92 1.59 -27.91
N VAL A 692 -1.49 2.08 -29.02
CA VAL A 692 -1.76 3.50 -29.23
C VAL A 692 -3.18 3.81 -28.75
N PRO A 693 -3.35 4.71 -27.75
CA PRO A 693 -4.68 5.11 -27.30
C PRO A 693 -5.56 5.59 -28.45
N PHE A 694 -6.83 5.18 -28.46
CA PHE A 694 -7.84 5.50 -29.49
C PHE A 694 -7.54 4.98 -30.91
N ALA A 695 -6.53 4.11 -31.07
CA ALA A 695 -6.18 3.46 -32.33
C ALA A 695 -5.81 1.98 -32.09
N LEU A 696 -6.68 1.25 -31.40
CA LEU A 696 -6.48 -0.15 -31.03
C LEU A 696 -6.46 -1.07 -32.26
N THR A 697 -5.59 -2.07 -32.22
CA THR A 697 -5.48 -3.11 -33.26
C THR A 697 -6.04 -4.44 -32.77
N ALA A 698 -6.41 -5.33 -33.71
CA ALA A 698 -6.83 -6.66 -33.32
C ALA A 698 -5.68 -7.45 -32.67
N PRO A 699 -5.95 -8.21 -31.59
CA PRO A 699 -4.93 -9.03 -30.94
C PRO A 699 -4.42 -10.12 -31.89
N THR A 700 -3.16 -10.48 -31.73
CA THR A 700 -2.52 -11.60 -32.40
C THR A 700 -3.07 -12.94 -31.90
N PRO A 701 -2.95 -14.04 -32.68
CA PRO A 701 -3.35 -15.37 -32.21
C PRO A 701 -2.67 -15.78 -30.90
N THR A 702 -1.40 -15.41 -30.70
CA THR A 702 -0.66 -15.68 -29.46
C THR A 702 -1.25 -14.92 -28.28
N GLU A 703 -1.60 -13.63 -28.44
CA GLU A 703 -2.26 -12.86 -27.39
C GLU A 703 -3.63 -13.45 -27.04
N MET A 704 -4.39 -13.90 -28.03
CA MET A 704 -5.67 -14.57 -27.80
C MET A 704 -5.51 -15.88 -27.01
N ASP A 705 -4.54 -16.72 -27.38
CA ASP A 705 -4.28 -18.00 -26.69
C ASP A 705 -3.77 -17.78 -25.26
N HIS A 706 -2.87 -16.81 -25.06
CA HIS A 706 -2.35 -16.47 -23.73
C HIS A 706 -3.42 -15.84 -22.84
N SER A 707 -4.34 -15.01 -23.39
CA SER A 707 -5.43 -14.45 -22.58
C SER A 707 -6.40 -15.53 -22.11
N VAL A 708 -6.64 -16.57 -22.92
CA VAL A 708 -7.43 -17.73 -22.49
C VAL A 708 -6.73 -18.49 -21.36
N ALA A 709 -5.43 -18.74 -21.50
CA ALA A 709 -4.65 -19.42 -20.46
C ALA A 709 -4.61 -18.63 -19.14
N ALA A 710 -4.48 -17.30 -19.20
CA ALA A 710 -4.54 -16.41 -18.05
C ALA A 710 -5.88 -16.52 -17.30
N THR A 711 -7.01 -16.54 -18.03
CA THR A 711 -8.34 -16.77 -17.45
C THR A 711 -8.44 -18.13 -16.78
N LEU A 712 -8.04 -19.20 -17.48
CA LEU A 712 -8.11 -20.57 -16.97
C LEU A 712 -7.31 -20.71 -15.67
N PHE A 713 -6.08 -20.19 -15.64
CA PHE A 713 -5.24 -20.23 -14.45
C PHE A 713 -5.82 -19.39 -13.31
N SER A 714 -6.25 -18.16 -13.59
CA SER A 714 -6.73 -17.24 -12.55
C SER A 714 -8.01 -17.73 -11.87
N VAL A 715 -8.93 -18.32 -12.63
CA VAL A 715 -10.15 -18.95 -12.08
C VAL A 715 -9.79 -20.24 -11.34
N TRP A 716 -8.88 -21.05 -11.91
CA TRP A 716 -8.37 -22.25 -11.24
C TRP A 716 -7.72 -21.95 -9.89
N ARG A 717 -6.87 -20.92 -9.81
CA ARG A 717 -6.24 -20.50 -8.56
C ARG A 717 -7.30 -20.21 -7.50
N GLY A 718 -8.33 -19.45 -7.85
CA GLY A 718 -9.44 -19.15 -6.94
C GLY A 718 -10.16 -20.41 -6.46
N GLN A 719 -10.45 -21.35 -7.36
CA GLN A 719 -11.12 -22.61 -7.01
C GLN A 719 -10.22 -23.55 -6.21
N ALA A 720 -8.92 -23.63 -6.51
CA ALA A 720 -7.96 -24.46 -5.81
C ALA A 720 -7.79 -23.99 -4.36
N ILE A 721 -7.66 -22.68 -4.13
CA ILE A 721 -7.63 -22.11 -2.79
C ILE A 721 -8.91 -22.46 -2.03
N ARG A 722 -10.08 -22.32 -2.66
CA ARG A 722 -11.37 -22.66 -2.01
C ARG A 722 -11.50 -24.15 -1.67
N ALA A 723 -11.04 -25.01 -2.56
CA ALA A 723 -11.09 -26.46 -2.39
C ALA A 723 -10.16 -26.94 -1.27
N VAL A 724 -9.00 -26.30 -1.09
CA VAL A 724 -8.00 -26.68 -0.09
C VAL A 724 -8.21 -25.94 1.24
N ILE A 725 -8.22 -24.61 1.20
CA ILE A 725 -8.28 -23.74 2.37
C ILE A 725 -9.72 -23.57 2.83
N ASP A 726 -10.58 -22.89 2.07
CA ASP A 726 -11.92 -22.50 2.56
C ASP A 726 -12.76 -23.72 2.97
N THR A 727 -12.70 -24.81 2.20
CA THR A 727 -13.40 -26.06 2.51
C THR A 727 -12.91 -26.68 3.82
N THR A 728 -11.59 -26.74 4.02
CA THR A 728 -11.00 -27.26 5.26
C THR A 728 -11.34 -26.39 6.45
N MET A 729 -11.19 -25.08 6.33
CA MET A 729 -11.51 -24.12 7.39
C MET A 729 -12.99 -24.18 7.75
N THR A 730 -13.88 -24.26 6.77
CA THR A 730 -15.33 -24.41 7.00
C THR A 730 -15.65 -25.71 7.72
N ARG A 731 -15.03 -26.83 7.31
CA ARG A 731 -15.22 -28.16 7.93
C ARG A 731 -14.83 -28.18 9.41
N ILE A 732 -13.84 -27.39 9.82
CA ILE A 732 -13.40 -27.28 11.22
C ILE A 732 -14.04 -26.11 11.97
N GLY A 733 -15.11 -25.50 11.43
CA GLY A 733 -15.89 -24.47 12.11
C GLY A 733 -15.37 -23.03 11.95
N LEU A 734 -14.41 -22.79 11.05
CA LEU A 734 -13.77 -21.49 10.80
C LEU A 734 -14.24 -20.82 9.51
N GLY A 735 -15.39 -21.21 8.96
CA GLY A 735 -15.92 -20.63 7.70
C GLY A 735 -16.21 -19.12 7.77
N ALA A 736 -16.39 -18.56 8.96
CA ALA A 736 -16.56 -17.12 9.18
C ALA A 736 -15.24 -16.38 9.51
N ALA A 737 -14.13 -17.10 9.63
CA ALA A 737 -12.81 -16.59 10.01
C ALA A 737 -11.73 -17.06 9.01
N LEU A 738 -12.06 -17.03 7.72
CA LEU A 738 -11.11 -17.43 6.67
C LEU A 738 -9.90 -16.48 6.65
N PRO A 739 -8.70 -16.98 6.31
CA PRO A 739 -7.57 -16.12 5.99
C PRO A 739 -7.92 -15.21 4.79
N GLY A 740 -7.20 -14.10 4.63
CA GLY A 740 -7.24 -13.20 3.48
C GLY A 740 -6.84 -13.89 2.17
N GLY A 741 -7.01 -13.20 1.03
CA GLY A 741 -6.69 -13.80 -0.29
C GLY A 741 -5.23 -14.22 -0.40
N ASP A 742 -4.32 -13.29 -0.13
CA ASP A 742 -2.87 -13.51 -0.22
C ASP A 742 -2.38 -14.52 0.81
N GLU A 743 -2.85 -14.41 2.07
CA GLU A 743 -2.61 -15.39 3.14
C GLU A 743 -3.05 -16.80 2.72
N SER A 744 -4.25 -16.93 2.15
CA SER A 744 -4.76 -18.23 1.67
C SER A 744 -3.88 -18.80 0.56
N TYR A 745 -3.32 -17.95 -0.30
CA TYR A 745 -2.47 -18.40 -1.39
C TYR A 745 -1.06 -18.79 -0.92
N ILE A 746 -0.48 -18.04 0.03
CA ILE A 746 0.76 -18.42 0.73
C ILE A 746 0.57 -19.76 1.45
N ALA A 747 -0.54 -19.92 2.17
CA ALA A 747 -0.90 -21.17 2.84
C ALA A 747 -1.02 -22.33 1.85
N PHE A 748 -1.74 -22.13 0.74
CA PHE A 748 -1.89 -23.13 -0.32
C PHE A 748 -0.53 -23.57 -0.88
N LYS A 749 0.35 -22.63 -1.21
CA LYS A 749 1.70 -22.94 -1.70
C LYS A 749 2.53 -23.68 -0.67
N TYR A 750 2.54 -23.23 0.58
CA TYR A 750 3.23 -23.92 1.68
C TYR A 750 2.77 -25.36 1.85
N LEU A 751 1.46 -25.61 1.75
CA LEU A 751 0.89 -26.95 1.86
C LEU A 751 1.28 -27.86 0.68
N LEU A 752 1.49 -27.30 -0.52
CA LEU A 752 2.06 -28.02 -1.66
C LEU A 752 3.56 -28.30 -1.47
N ASP A 753 4.33 -27.30 -1.05
CA ASP A 753 5.78 -27.42 -0.87
C ASP A 753 6.16 -28.38 0.26
N SER A 754 5.40 -28.36 1.35
CA SER A 754 5.60 -29.25 2.50
C SER A 754 5.02 -30.64 2.28
N TYR A 755 4.22 -30.83 1.22
CA TYR A 755 3.51 -32.06 0.92
C TYR A 755 4.38 -33.32 0.94
N PRO A 756 5.60 -33.34 0.35
CA PRO A 756 6.46 -34.53 0.36
C PRO A 756 6.82 -35.05 1.76
N SER A 757 6.73 -34.19 2.78
CA SER A 757 7.05 -34.54 4.18
C SER A 757 5.83 -34.63 5.08
N ARG A 758 4.74 -33.94 4.73
CA ARG A 758 3.56 -33.79 5.59
C ARG A 758 2.29 -34.42 5.03
N HIS A 759 2.30 -34.86 3.77
CA HIS A 759 1.17 -35.51 3.09
C HIS A 759 -0.17 -34.76 3.27
N GLY A 760 -0.12 -33.43 3.17
CA GLY A 760 -1.29 -32.54 3.28
C GLY A 760 -1.74 -32.18 4.70
N VAL A 761 -1.04 -32.66 5.73
CA VAL A 761 -1.34 -32.32 7.14
C VAL A 761 -0.53 -31.10 7.59
N GLY A 762 -1.18 -30.00 7.95
CA GLY A 762 -0.53 -28.80 8.49
C GLY A 762 0.18 -29.06 9.83
N VAL A 763 1.01 -28.11 10.29
CA VAL A 763 1.69 -28.14 11.60
C VAL A 763 0.67 -28.26 12.73
N SER A 764 -0.52 -27.68 12.56
CA SER A 764 -1.66 -27.82 13.48
C SER A 764 -2.18 -29.24 13.67
N GLY A 765 -1.87 -30.16 12.75
CA GLY A 765 -2.48 -31.49 12.66
C GLY A 765 -3.74 -31.55 11.79
N VAL A 766 -4.17 -30.42 11.20
CA VAL A 766 -5.32 -30.38 10.28
C VAL A 766 -4.90 -30.89 8.89
N ASN A 767 -5.65 -31.84 8.32
CA ASN A 767 -5.45 -32.28 6.93
C ASN A 767 -6.22 -31.38 5.94
N PHE A 768 -5.51 -30.74 5.02
CA PHE A 768 -6.04 -29.80 4.03
C PHE A 768 -6.41 -30.45 2.68
N PHE A 769 -5.98 -31.68 2.42
CA PHE A 769 -6.27 -32.42 1.18
C PHE A 769 -7.12 -33.67 1.46
N GLN A 770 -8.00 -33.58 2.46
CA GLN A 770 -8.83 -34.71 2.85
C GLN A 770 -9.92 -34.97 1.80
N VAL A 771 -9.86 -36.13 1.13
CA VAL A 771 -10.88 -36.60 0.19
C VAL A 771 -11.40 -37.96 0.61
N THR A 772 -12.72 -38.08 0.76
CA THR A 772 -13.36 -39.37 1.07
C THR A 772 -13.20 -40.34 -0.09
N GLY A 773 -12.71 -41.55 0.19
CA GLY A 773 -12.56 -42.61 -0.81
C GLY A 773 -11.22 -42.60 -1.56
N ALA A 774 -10.38 -41.57 -1.37
CA ALA A 774 -9.04 -41.57 -1.95
C ALA A 774 -8.18 -42.70 -1.33
N PRO A 775 -7.47 -43.49 -2.16
CA PRO A 775 -6.73 -44.66 -1.68
C PRO A 775 -5.43 -44.32 -0.95
N ASN A 776 -4.86 -43.13 -1.21
CA ASN A 776 -3.68 -42.60 -0.55
C ASN A 776 -3.74 -41.06 -0.56
N ALA A 777 -2.79 -40.41 0.11
CA ALA A 777 -2.76 -38.97 0.23
C ALA A 777 -2.49 -38.31 -1.13
N GLU A 778 -1.54 -38.83 -1.90
CA GLU A 778 -1.12 -38.28 -3.19
C GLU A 778 -2.28 -38.21 -4.19
N ASP A 779 -3.06 -39.29 -4.29
CA ASP A 779 -4.28 -39.35 -5.10
C ASP A 779 -5.33 -38.34 -4.59
N ALA A 780 -5.44 -38.12 -3.27
CA ALA A 780 -6.34 -37.11 -2.70
C ALA A 780 -5.94 -35.69 -3.10
N ARG A 781 -4.66 -35.33 -3.00
CA ARG A 781 -4.14 -34.02 -3.44
C ARG A 781 -4.39 -33.81 -4.93
N ASP A 782 -3.99 -34.78 -5.76
CA ASP A 782 -4.10 -34.66 -7.20
C ASP A 782 -5.56 -34.55 -7.65
N PHE A 783 -6.47 -35.27 -6.97
CA PHE A 783 -7.91 -35.13 -7.18
C PHE A 783 -8.40 -33.73 -6.87
N VAL A 784 -8.01 -33.14 -5.74
CA VAL A 784 -8.42 -31.77 -5.40
C VAL A 784 -7.95 -30.78 -6.47
N LEU A 785 -6.70 -30.88 -6.94
CA LEU A 785 -6.13 -29.97 -7.93
C LEU A 785 -6.82 -30.08 -9.30
N LEU A 786 -7.07 -31.31 -9.78
CA LEU A 786 -7.76 -31.53 -11.07
C LEU A 786 -9.26 -31.25 -10.97
N LYS A 787 -9.89 -31.55 -9.83
CA LYS A 787 -11.29 -31.23 -9.58
C LYS A 787 -11.51 -29.72 -9.58
N ALA A 788 -10.60 -28.95 -8.98
CA ALA A 788 -10.65 -27.48 -9.05
C ALA A 788 -10.56 -26.96 -10.49
N LEU A 789 -9.79 -27.61 -11.37
CA LEU A 789 -9.73 -27.23 -12.79
C LEU A 789 -11.03 -27.55 -13.52
N ARG A 790 -11.61 -28.73 -13.29
CA ARG A 790 -12.93 -29.09 -13.83
C ARG A 790 -14.03 -28.13 -13.35
N ASP A 791 -14.01 -27.77 -12.07
CA ASP A 791 -14.95 -26.82 -11.46
C ASP A 791 -14.77 -25.40 -12.00
N SER A 792 -13.56 -25.04 -12.43
CA SER A 792 -13.29 -23.76 -13.08
C SER A 792 -13.92 -23.71 -14.46
N LEU A 793 -13.86 -24.79 -15.22
CA LEU A 793 -14.51 -24.90 -16.53
C LEU A 793 -16.04 -24.84 -16.40
N ASP A 794 -16.61 -25.50 -15.37
CA ASP A 794 -18.05 -25.42 -15.08
C ASP A 794 -18.47 -24.02 -14.67
N LEU A 795 -17.66 -23.33 -13.86
CA LEU A 795 -17.91 -21.96 -13.44
C LEU A 795 -17.87 -20.98 -14.63
N LEU A 796 -16.88 -21.12 -15.51
CA LEU A 796 -16.73 -20.28 -16.71
C LEU A 796 -17.91 -20.45 -17.69
N ALA A 797 -18.48 -21.65 -17.79
CA ALA A 797 -19.66 -21.92 -18.62
C ALA A 797 -21.00 -21.59 -17.90
N SER A 798 -20.97 -21.18 -16.64
CA SER A 798 -22.18 -20.96 -15.83
C SER A 798 -22.86 -19.61 -16.11
N ASP A 799 -24.11 -19.47 -15.65
CA ASP A 799 -24.87 -18.22 -15.71
C ASP A 799 -24.15 -17.06 -15.00
N ALA A 800 -23.33 -17.35 -13.99
CA ALA A 800 -22.56 -16.33 -13.28
C ALA A 800 -21.47 -15.68 -14.16
N PHE A 801 -21.02 -16.36 -15.22
CA PHE A 801 -20.03 -15.89 -16.19
C PHE A 801 -20.62 -15.66 -17.59
N ALA A 802 -21.92 -15.89 -17.78
CA ALA A 802 -22.62 -15.63 -19.03
C ALA A 802 -22.44 -14.19 -19.56
N PRO A 803 -22.37 -13.12 -18.73
CA PRO A 803 -22.03 -11.79 -19.23
C PRO A 803 -20.72 -11.73 -20.01
N ALA A 804 -19.69 -12.46 -19.56
CA ALA A 804 -18.38 -12.48 -20.20
C ALA A 804 -18.30 -13.46 -21.38
N PHE A 805 -18.91 -14.65 -21.23
CA PHE A 805 -18.63 -15.80 -22.10
C PHE A 805 -19.86 -16.47 -22.70
N ALA A 806 -21.07 -15.91 -22.48
CA ALA A 806 -22.33 -16.39 -23.04
C ALA A 806 -22.59 -17.90 -22.80
N ASN A 807 -22.28 -18.40 -21.60
CA ASN A 807 -22.37 -19.83 -21.23
C ASN A 807 -21.57 -20.76 -22.16
N SER A 808 -20.56 -20.25 -22.86
CA SER A 808 -19.77 -21.06 -23.79
C SER A 808 -19.05 -22.17 -23.04
N THR A 809 -18.96 -23.34 -23.67
CA THR A 809 -18.10 -24.45 -23.25
C THR A 809 -16.82 -24.53 -24.08
N ASN A 810 -16.66 -23.67 -25.07
CA ASN A 810 -15.47 -23.55 -25.89
C ASN A 810 -14.46 -22.66 -25.17
N GLN A 811 -13.32 -23.24 -24.78
CA GLN A 811 -12.31 -22.51 -24.01
C GLN A 811 -11.71 -21.31 -24.76
N ALA A 812 -11.74 -21.33 -26.09
CA ALA A 812 -11.25 -20.23 -26.91
C ALA A 812 -12.02 -18.91 -26.69
N ASP A 813 -13.21 -18.95 -26.07
CA ASP A 813 -14.02 -17.76 -25.81
C ASP A 813 -13.62 -17.05 -24.50
N TYR A 814 -12.79 -17.69 -23.65
CA TYR A 814 -12.47 -17.24 -22.29
C TYR A 814 -11.38 -16.17 -22.20
N HIS A 815 -11.49 -15.10 -23.00
CA HIS A 815 -10.45 -14.06 -23.04
C HIS A 815 -10.34 -13.24 -21.74
N TRP A 816 -9.11 -12.99 -21.29
CA TRP A 816 -8.80 -12.30 -20.03
C TRP A 816 -9.42 -10.90 -19.91
N GLY A 817 -9.40 -10.12 -20.99
CA GLY A 817 -9.96 -8.76 -21.00
C GLY A 817 -11.48 -8.69 -20.73
N ARG A 818 -12.19 -9.81 -20.78
CA ARG A 818 -13.61 -9.89 -20.36
C ARG A 818 -13.76 -9.95 -18.84
N LEU A 819 -12.74 -10.42 -18.11
CA LEU A 819 -12.74 -10.51 -16.65
C LEU A 819 -11.97 -9.34 -16.03
N HIS A 820 -10.74 -9.14 -16.47
CA HIS A 820 -9.81 -8.17 -15.91
C HIS A 820 -9.96 -6.80 -16.56
N ARG A 821 -10.59 -5.92 -15.79
CA ARG A 821 -11.00 -4.58 -16.21
C ARG A 821 -10.72 -3.62 -15.06
N ILE A 822 -10.45 -2.37 -15.39
CA ILE A 822 -10.21 -1.31 -14.39
C ILE A 822 -11.36 -0.31 -14.36
N GLU A 823 -11.60 0.27 -13.18
CA GLU A 823 -12.51 1.40 -12.99
C GLU A 823 -11.80 2.52 -12.23
N PHE A 824 -11.91 3.75 -12.74
CA PHE A 824 -11.48 4.94 -12.04
C PHE A 824 -12.60 5.45 -11.13
N LYS A 825 -12.35 5.49 -9.82
CA LYS A 825 -13.39 5.75 -8.81
C LYS A 825 -13.41 7.21 -8.39
N HIS A 826 -14.56 7.86 -8.49
CA HIS A 826 -14.76 9.21 -7.99
C HIS A 826 -15.30 9.17 -6.55
N PRO A 827 -14.89 10.08 -5.64
CA PRO A 827 -15.38 10.11 -4.25
C PRO A 827 -16.90 10.25 -4.11
N LEU A 828 -17.57 10.86 -5.09
CA LEU A 828 -19.04 10.95 -5.15
C LEU A 828 -19.72 9.70 -5.76
N GLY A 829 -18.93 8.75 -6.27
CA GLY A 829 -19.35 7.44 -6.77
C GLY A 829 -20.14 7.43 -8.08
N GLY A 830 -20.63 6.24 -8.43
CA GLY A 830 -21.65 5.98 -9.45
C GLY A 830 -21.43 6.72 -10.78
N PRO A 831 -22.25 7.75 -11.09
CA PRO A 831 -22.21 8.43 -12.38
C PRO A 831 -20.91 9.20 -12.67
N PHE A 832 -20.08 9.43 -11.65
CA PHE A 832 -18.80 10.14 -11.79
C PHE A 832 -17.61 9.19 -11.96
N ASN A 833 -17.80 7.88 -11.75
CA ASN A 833 -16.76 6.90 -12.03
C ASN A 833 -16.52 6.80 -13.55
N VAL A 834 -15.32 6.40 -13.94
CA VAL A 834 -14.97 6.13 -15.34
C VAL A 834 -14.59 4.65 -15.49
N PRO A 835 -15.21 3.90 -16.41
CA PRO A 835 -16.16 4.36 -17.43
C PRO A 835 -17.58 4.63 -16.89
N GLY A 836 -18.09 5.83 -17.17
CA GLY A 836 -19.47 6.27 -16.90
C GLY A 836 -20.29 6.41 -18.21
N PRO A 837 -21.39 7.19 -18.23
CA PRO A 837 -22.10 7.51 -19.47
C PRO A 837 -21.24 8.42 -20.37
N GLU A 838 -20.35 7.81 -21.16
CA GLU A 838 -19.51 8.41 -22.22
C GLU A 838 -18.61 9.59 -21.79
N LEU A 839 -18.20 9.64 -20.53
CA LEU A 839 -17.21 10.62 -20.10
C LEU A 839 -15.85 10.33 -20.77
N PHE A 840 -15.30 11.32 -21.46
CA PHE A 840 -13.97 11.28 -22.12
C PHE A 840 -13.81 10.22 -23.23
N GLY A 841 -14.89 9.66 -23.76
CA GLY A 841 -14.82 8.63 -24.81
C GLY A 841 -14.35 7.26 -24.32
N ILE A 842 -14.35 7.03 -23.00
CA ILE A 842 -14.04 5.74 -22.38
C ILE A 842 -15.37 5.12 -21.91
N THR A 843 -15.69 3.92 -22.38
CA THR A 843 -16.96 3.24 -22.11
C THR A 843 -16.75 1.89 -21.43
N ASN A 844 -17.78 1.43 -20.73
CA ASN A 844 -17.84 0.06 -20.23
C ASN A 844 -17.76 -0.92 -21.40
N LEU A 845 -17.15 -2.08 -21.20
CA LEU A 845 -17.06 -3.13 -22.21
C LEU A 845 -18.46 -3.59 -22.67
N ALA A 846 -19.39 -3.73 -21.73
CA ALA A 846 -20.81 -3.95 -21.97
C ALA A 846 -21.65 -3.47 -20.77
N ALA A 847 -22.98 -3.47 -20.89
CA ALA A 847 -23.87 -3.05 -19.81
C ALA A 847 -23.75 -3.90 -18.53
N ASP A 848 -23.44 -5.19 -18.70
CA ASP A 848 -23.19 -6.19 -17.66
C ASP A 848 -21.69 -6.49 -17.45
N LEU A 849 -20.82 -5.82 -18.19
CA LEU A 849 -19.36 -5.87 -18.05
C LEU A 849 -18.77 -4.45 -17.87
N PRO A 850 -18.84 -3.88 -16.65
CA PRO A 850 -18.29 -2.56 -16.38
C PRO A 850 -16.75 -2.53 -16.45
N GLY A 851 -16.17 -1.36 -16.64
CA GLY A 851 -14.72 -1.14 -16.64
C GLY A 851 -14.07 -1.22 -18.02
N VAL A 852 -12.82 -0.77 -18.08
CA VAL A 852 -11.96 -0.79 -19.28
C VAL A 852 -11.10 -2.05 -19.27
N PRO A 853 -11.10 -2.89 -20.32
CA PRO A 853 -10.24 -4.07 -20.37
C PRO A 853 -8.77 -3.69 -20.38
N ARG A 854 -7.99 -4.33 -19.50
CA ARG A 854 -6.54 -4.12 -19.37
C ARG A 854 -5.81 -5.42 -19.10
N HIS A 855 -4.56 -5.49 -19.55
CA HIS A 855 -3.62 -6.53 -19.12
C HIS A 855 -3.27 -6.39 -17.64
N GLY A 856 -2.42 -7.30 -17.15
CA GLY A 856 -2.00 -7.37 -15.76
C GLY A 856 -2.81 -8.41 -14.99
N GLY A 857 -2.51 -8.55 -13.70
CA GLY A 857 -3.24 -9.46 -12.85
C GLY A 857 -2.69 -9.50 -11.44
N TYR A 858 -2.90 -10.64 -10.78
CA TYR A 858 -2.48 -10.85 -9.40
C TYR A 858 -0.96 -10.68 -9.22
N HIS A 859 -0.56 -9.60 -8.53
CA HIS A 859 0.83 -9.24 -8.26
C HIS A 859 1.78 -9.28 -9.49
N THR A 860 1.30 -8.89 -10.67
CA THR A 860 2.16 -8.59 -11.84
C THR A 860 3.03 -7.34 -11.57
N VAL A 861 4.03 -7.04 -12.40
CA VAL A 861 4.85 -5.82 -12.20
C VAL A 861 4.03 -4.58 -12.55
N ASP A 862 3.38 -4.58 -13.72
CA ASP A 862 2.35 -3.63 -14.09
C ASP A 862 1.05 -4.02 -13.36
N VAL A 863 0.81 -3.44 -12.18
CA VAL A 863 -0.22 -3.91 -11.25
C VAL A 863 -1.57 -3.33 -11.55
N ALA A 864 -2.53 -4.24 -11.73
CA ALA A 864 -3.95 -4.03 -11.47
C ALA A 864 -4.43 -5.23 -10.62
N ASN A 865 -4.03 -5.26 -9.36
CA ASN A 865 -4.21 -6.44 -8.50
C ASN A 865 -5.69 -6.81 -8.30
N HIS A 866 -5.97 -8.08 -8.12
CA HIS A 866 -7.30 -8.55 -7.74
C HIS A 866 -7.18 -9.62 -6.67
N ASN A 867 -8.28 -9.99 -6.02
CA ASN A 867 -8.21 -10.98 -4.96
C ASN A 867 -7.75 -12.35 -5.49
N ALA A 868 -6.80 -13.01 -4.81
CA ALA A 868 -6.32 -14.34 -5.18
C ALA A 868 -7.46 -15.38 -5.31
N ARG A 869 -8.55 -15.19 -4.55
CA ARG A 869 -9.75 -16.04 -4.49
C ARG A 869 -10.93 -15.54 -5.34
N ALA A 870 -10.71 -14.62 -6.28
CA ALA A 870 -11.73 -14.12 -7.19
C ALA A 870 -12.48 -15.28 -7.88
N ASN A 871 -13.82 -15.20 -7.89
CA ASN A 871 -14.69 -16.26 -8.42
C ASN A 871 -15.99 -15.72 -9.06
N SER A 872 -16.04 -14.43 -9.37
CA SER A 872 -17.16 -13.81 -10.06
C SER A 872 -16.65 -13.01 -11.25
N VAL A 873 -17.52 -12.75 -12.23
CA VAL A 873 -17.14 -12.03 -13.46
C VAL A 873 -16.44 -10.69 -13.19
N ASN A 874 -16.88 -9.96 -12.15
CA ASN A 874 -16.29 -8.68 -11.73
C ASN A 874 -15.30 -8.81 -10.56
N GLY A 875 -15.04 -10.02 -10.05
CA GLY A 875 -14.11 -10.27 -8.96
C GLY A 875 -12.63 -10.15 -9.36
N PHE A 876 -12.36 -10.07 -10.66
CA PHE A 876 -11.03 -9.89 -11.25
C PHE A 876 -10.73 -8.43 -11.62
N MET A 877 -11.61 -7.49 -11.26
CA MET A 877 -11.43 -6.07 -11.54
C MET A 877 -10.56 -5.39 -10.48
N PHE A 878 -9.99 -4.24 -10.85
CA PHE A 878 -9.25 -3.32 -9.98
C PHE A 878 -10.08 -2.04 -9.71
#